data_AF-A0A352AIB5-F1
#
_entry.id   AF-A0A352AIB5-F1
#
_cell.length_a   1.000
_cell.length_b   1.000
_cell.length_c   1.000
_cell.angle_alpha   90.00
_cell.angle_beta   90.00
_cell.angle_gamma   90.00
#
_symmetry.space_group_name_H-M   'P 1'
#
loop_
_entity.id
_entity.type
_entity.pdbx_description
1 polymer ?
#
loop_
_entity_poly.entity_id
_entity_poly.type
_entity_poly.pdbx_seq_one_letter_code
_entity_poly.pdbx_strand_id
1 'polypeptide(L)'
;ANWDNSTQQDYLETSRALTQAAHEALGGIPGTKPLVVDPFAGGGSIPLEALRVGADAFASDLNPVAVLLNKVVLEYIPKYGQKLADEVRKWGQWVKEEAEKELAEFYPKDPDGATPIAYLWARTIVCEGPGCGAEVPLMRSLWFANKSNKSVALKLIPNPEAKRVDFEISGNVKAKDIGEGTVKRGSGTCPCCGYTTPVTSVRKQLKARNGGANDALLFCVVTTRESEKGRFYRLPTDEDLEAVKKATEELEKRKWEYRGELSLVPDEPTPDNKGHRAVGSVWLYGMEKWGDVFTHRQALALTTLVRLVKDVGEKLANRKDEGLAIAVQSCLALAVDRCANQFCSLAKWHNGREVIDGVFARQALPMLWDFGEINLVGGFEGYWQGAVNWVLSVVKTSRSLNIGQTQQANAATHPLPDDFAQCFFSDPPYYDAVPYADLSDFFYVWLKRTLPPLAGIYFTDKLTPKKEQAIVWHPNSAEEKLEFEKKMSSAMAEGCRILSADGVGVVVFAHKSTSGWEAMLQAMVDAGWTMTGSWPIDTEMGNRMNAMGTASLASSIHLVCRPRNKEEIGDWRDVLKELPQRIHEWMPRLASEGVVGADAIFACLGPALEIFSRYSHVEKASGEQVTLKDYLEYVWAAVSKEALSMIFTDADATGFEEDARLTAMWLWTLSAGTPDTTTDNSEPEPEADDDEETSSKSTKTSGYVLEFDAARKIAQGLGAHLENLRTLIQVKGDKARLLPVSERAPYLFGKDQGKAPTKRKKKEVQQLTLFTLPGSDEEESTDWGETAVEKLGNTVLDRIHQSMILFAAGRSEALKRFLVEDGVGADQRFWKLAQALSALYPNGTDEKRWVDGVLARKKGLGF
;
A
#
# COMPACT_ATOMS: atom_id res chain seq x y z
N ALA A 1 14.67 5.63 -12.42
CA ALA A 1 14.36 4.20 -12.56
C ALA A 1 13.20 4.00 -13.53
N ASN A 2 13.46 3.89 -14.85
CA ASN A 2 12.39 3.55 -15.80
C ASN A 2 12.35 2.02 -16.01
N TRP A 3 11.29 1.37 -15.53
CA TRP A 3 11.13 -0.08 -15.63
C TRP A 3 11.06 -0.59 -17.07
N ASP A 4 10.68 0.24 -18.04
CA ASP A 4 10.65 -0.13 -19.46
C ASP A 4 12.05 -0.49 -19.99
N ASN A 5 13.11 0.01 -19.34
CA ASN A 5 14.49 -0.31 -19.69
C ASN A 5 14.94 -1.68 -19.21
N SER A 6 14.17 -2.35 -18.33
CA SER A 6 14.52 -3.66 -17.79
C SER A 6 14.57 -4.78 -18.83
N THR A 7 14.05 -4.55 -20.04
CA THR A 7 14.08 -5.50 -21.16
C THR A 7 14.94 -5.03 -22.32
N GLN A 8 15.53 -3.84 -22.22
CA GLN A 8 16.40 -3.27 -23.24
C GLN A 8 17.78 -3.90 -23.16
N GLN A 9 18.27 -4.37 -24.31
CA GLN A 9 19.49 -5.16 -24.37
C GLN A 9 20.72 -4.42 -23.84
N ASP A 10 20.90 -3.15 -24.19
CA ASP A 10 22.05 -2.34 -23.78
C ASP A 10 22.16 -2.19 -22.25
N TYR A 11 21.02 -1.99 -21.58
CA TYR A 11 20.96 -1.91 -20.12
C TYR A 11 21.27 -3.27 -19.50
N LEU A 12 20.71 -4.36 -20.05
CA LEU A 12 20.95 -5.72 -19.57
C LEU A 12 22.41 -6.14 -19.72
N GLU A 13 23.03 -5.87 -20.87
CA GLU A 13 24.45 -6.17 -21.11
C GLU A 13 25.35 -5.37 -20.18
N THR A 14 25.05 -4.08 -19.98
CA THR A 14 25.78 -3.24 -19.03
C THR A 14 25.63 -3.76 -17.60
N SER A 15 24.41 -4.07 -17.16
CA SER A 15 24.15 -4.63 -15.83
C SER A 15 24.89 -5.95 -15.63
N ARG A 16 24.88 -6.86 -16.62
CA ARG A 16 25.61 -8.13 -16.57
C ARG A 16 27.11 -7.94 -16.48
N ALA A 17 27.67 -7.00 -17.24
CA ALA A 17 29.08 -6.66 -17.15
C ALA A 17 29.44 -6.10 -15.78
N LEU A 18 28.60 -5.24 -15.20
CA LEU A 18 28.79 -4.70 -13.85
C LEU A 18 28.68 -5.79 -12.77
N THR A 19 27.71 -6.70 -12.88
CA THR A 19 27.57 -7.85 -11.96
C THR A 19 28.80 -8.75 -12.03
N GLN A 20 29.32 -9.05 -13.23
CA GLN A 20 30.54 -9.85 -13.39
C GLN A 20 31.76 -9.14 -12.80
N ALA A 21 31.94 -7.85 -13.10
CA ALA A 21 33.04 -7.05 -12.57
C ALA A 21 33.00 -6.96 -11.04
N ALA A 22 31.80 -6.79 -10.46
CA ALA A 22 31.61 -6.78 -9.02
C ALA A 22 31.93 -8.15 -8.39
N HIS A 23 31.49 -9.25 -9.01
CA HIS A 23 31.80 -10.61 -8.56
C HIS A 23 33.31 -10.85 -8.51
N GLU A 24 34.03 -10.53 -9.59
CA GLU A 24 35.48 -10.70 -9.64
C GLU A 24 36.22 -9.78 -8.66
N ALA A 25 35.77 -8.53 -8.51
CA ALA A 25 36.36 -7.58 -7.57
C ALA A 25 36.16 -7.98 -6.10
N LEU A 26 35.09 -8.72 -5.79
CA LEU A 26 34.79 -9.24 -4.46
C LEU A 26 35.37 -10.65 -4.22
N GLY A 27 36.34 -11.09 -5.04
CA GLY A 27 37.05 -12.36 -4.85
C GLY A 27 36.38 -13.56 -5.53
N GLY A 28 35.33 -13.33 -6.33
CA GLY A 28 34.71 -14.34 -7.16
C GLY A 28 35.65 -14.88 -8.23
N ILE A 29 35.51 -16.16 -8.56
CA ILE A 29 36.33 -16.81 -9.59
C ILE A 29 35.97 -16.24 -10.97
N PRO A 30 36.94 -15.75 -11.77
CA PRO A 30 36.66 -15.23 -13.10
C PRO A 30 35.91 -16.23 -13.98
N GLY A 31 34.85 -15.76 -14.65
CA GLY A 31 33.97 -16.59 -15.48
C GLY A 31 32.91 -17.39 -14.73
N THR A 32 32.87 -17.35 -13.39
CA THR A 32 31.70 -17.79 -12.60
C THR A 32 30.79 -16.61 -12.29
N LYS A 33 29.60 -16.90 -11.75
CA LYS A 33 28.58 -15.92 -11.38
C LYS A 33 28.41 -15.87 -9.86
N PRO A 34 28.01 -14.72 -9.30
CA PRO A 34 27.63 -14.66 -7.90
C PRO A 34 26.29 -15.36 -7.70
N LEU A 35 26.16 -16.10 -6.60
CA LEU A 35 24.88 -16.64 -6.15
C LEU A 35 24.16 -15.62 -5.25
N VAL A 36 22.97 -15.22 -5.66
CA VAL A 36 22.03 -14.40 -4.88
C VAL A 36 21.02 -15.33 -4.21
N VAL A 37 20.89 -15.20 -2.88
CA VAL A 37 19.95 -15.98 -2.07
C VAL A 37 18.89 -15.07 -1.47
N ASP A 38 17.63 -15.47 -1.63
CA ASP A 38 16.49 -14.84 -0.97
C ASP A 38 15.67 -15.89 -0.21
N PRO A 39 15.73 -15.90 1.14
CA PRO A 39 14.99 -16.86 1.94
C PRO A 39 13.53 -16.47 2.23
N PHE A 40 13.12 -15.26 1.82
CA PHE A 40 11.75 -14.74 1.91
C PHE A 40 11.25 -14.36 0.52
N ALA A 41 11.46 -15.26 -0.44
CA ALA A 41 11.33 -14.95 -1.87
C ALA A 41 9.94 -14.46 -2.29
N GLY A 42 8.87 -14.83 -1.57
CA GLY A 42 7.52 -14.34 -1.83
C GLY A 42 7.10 -14.50 -3.29
N GLY A 43 6.85 -13.38 -3.98
CA GLY A 43 6.50 -13.37 -5.41
C GLY A 43 7.66 -13.65 -6.39
N GLY A 44 8.90 -13.66 -5.91
CA GLY A 44 10.10 -13.99 -6.68
C GLY A 44 10.74 -12.84 -7.45
N SER A 45 10.46 -11.58 -7.10
CA SER A 45 11.01 -10.40 -7.79
C SER A 45 12.53 -10.32 -7.69
N ILE A 46 13.09 -10.43 -6.49
CA ILE A 46 14.55 -10.40 -6.23
C ILE A 46 15.29 -11.50 -7.02
N PRO A 47 14.95 -12.80 -6.88
CA PRO A 47 15.64 -13.85 -7.63
C PRO A 47 15.42 -13.75 -9.15
N LEU A 48 14.25 -13.27 -9.62
CA LEU A 48 14.01 -13.02 -11.04
C LEU A 48 14.97 -11.96 -11.61
N GLU A 49 15.11 -10.83 -10.91
CA GLU A 49 15.98 -9.75 -11.35
C GLU A 49 17.46 -10.13 -11.20
N ALA A 50 17.84 -10.91 -10.19
CA ALA A 50 19.18 -11.48 -10.05
C ALA A 50 19.58 -12.29 -11.31
N LEU A 51 18.72 -13.19 -11.77
CA LEU A 51 18.94 -13.95 -13.01
C LEU A 51 19.03 -13.03 -14.24
N ARG A 52 18.23 -11.96 -14.26
CA ARG A 52 18.18 -11.01 -15.37
C ARG A 52 19.49 -10.24 -15.52
N VAL A 53 20.05 -9.76 -14.40
CA VAL A 53 21.35 -9.06 -14.34
C VAL A 53 22.56 -10.00 -14.40
N GLY A 54 22.35 -11.31 -14.54
CA GLY A 54 23.42 -12.26 -14.83
C GLY A 54 24.01 -13.00 -13.63
N ALA A 55 23.43 -12.85 -12.44
CA ALA A 55 23.74 -13.69 -11.29
C ALA A 55 23.04 -15.06 -11.41
N ASP A 56 23.46 -16.00 -10.57
CA ASP A 56 22.66 -17.20 -10.27
C ASP A 56 21.75 -16.88 -9.07
N ALA A 57 20.60 -17.56 -8.97
CA ALA A 57 19.61 -17.27 -7.94
C ALA A 57 19.10 -18.54 -7.25
N PHE A 58 19.05 -18.49 -5.92
CA PHE A 58 18.37 -19.47 -5.08
C PHE A 58 17.27 -18.78 -4.28
N ALA A 59 16.03 -19.16 -4.54
CA ALA A 59 14.85 -18.65 -3.87
C ALA A 59 14.32 -19.71 -2.89
N SER A 60 14.02 -19.32 -1.66
CA SER A 60 13.20 -20.16 -0.80
C SER A 60 12.09 -19.38 -0.12
N ASP A 61 11.04 -20.10 0.24
CA ASP A 61 9.95 -19.56 1.03
C ASP A 61 9.30 -20.70 1.82
N LEU A 62 8.74 -20.36 2.99
CA LEU A 62 7.95 -21.29 3.79
C LEU A 62 6.60 -21.59 3.12
N ASN A 63 6.03 -20.59 2.43
CA ASN A 63 4.71 -20.62 1.86
C ASN A 63 4.70 -21.37 0.51
N PRO A 64 3.97 -22.48 0.39
CA PRO A 64 3.94 -23.29 -0.83
C PRO A 64 3.39 -22.53 -2.05
N VAL A 65 2.53 -21.52 -1.85
CA VAL A 65 2.03 -20.68 -2.96
C VAL A 65 3.16 -19.82 -3.54
N ALA A 66 3.96 -19.18 -2.67
CA ALA A 66 5.14 -18.41 -3.07
C ALA A 66 6.16 -19.30 -3.80
N VAL A 67 6.43 -20.49 -3.26
CA VAL A 67 7.33 -21.47 -3.89
C VAL A 67 6.82 -21.88 -5.28
N LEU A 68 5.52 -22.08 -5.47
CA LEU A 68 4.95 -22.42 -6.77
C LEU A 68 5.16 -21.31 -7.81
N LEU A 69 4.95 -20.04 -7.42
CA LEU A 69 5.19 -18.90 -8.30
C LEU A 69 6.67 -18.86 -8.75
N ASN A 70 7.59 -19.04 -7.81
CA ASN A 70 9.02 -19.08 -8.07
C ASN A 70 9.42 -20.28 -8.95
N LYS A 71 8.86 -21.48 -8.71
CA LYS A 71 9.07 -22.66 -9.58
C LYS A 71 8.66 -22.39 -11.03
N VAL A 72 7.51 -21.75 -11.24
CA VAL A 72 7.06 -21.43 -12.60
C VAL A 72 7.99 -20.42 -13.26
N VAL A 73 8.31 -19.33 -12.55
CA VAL A 73 9.02 -18.19 -13.12
C VAL A 73 10.54 -18.42 -13.27
N LEU A 74 11.17 -19.08 -12.30
CA LEU A 74 12.63 -19.25 -12.23
C LEU A 74 13.10 -20.59 -12.81
N GLU A 75 12.28 -21.63 -12.79
CA GLU A 75 12.66 -22.97 -13.26
C GLU A 75 11.93 -23.37 -14.55
N TYR A 76 10.60 -23.41 -14.54
CA TYR A 76 9.83 -24.00 -15.65
C TYR A 76 9.87 -23.14 -16.91
N ILE A 77 9.68 -21.82 -16.78
CA ILE A 77 9.70 -20.91 -17.92
C ILE A 77 11.08 -20.89 -18.58
N PRO A 78 12.20 -20.69 -17.86
CA PRO A 78 13.54 -20.73 -18.48
C PRO A 78 13.88 -22.10 -19.08
N LYS A 79 13.46 -23.20 -18.45
CA LYS A 79 13.76 -24.56 -18.92
C LYS A 79 13.02 -24.94 -20.22
N TYR A 80 11.72 -24.62 -20.32
CA TYR A 80 10.88 -25.07 -21.45
C TYR A 80 10.60 -23.96 -22.47
N GLY A 81 10.74 -22.69 -22.08
CA GLY A 81 10.61 -21.52 -22.93
C GLY A 81 9.35 -21.54 -23.80
N GLN A 82 9.55 -21.41 -25.12
CA GLN A 82 8.45 -21.36 -26.09
C GLN A 82 7.57 -22.62 -26.10
N LYS A 83 8.15 -23.80 -25.84
CA LYS A 83 7.41 -25.07 -25.79
C LYS A 83 6.33 -25.05 -24.71
N LEU A 84 6.63 -24.47 -23.54
CA LEU A 84 5.66 -24.28 -22.47
C LEU A 84 4.55 -23.32 -22.89
N ALA A 85 4.91 -22.18 -23.51
CA ALA A 85 3.92 -21.22 -24.00
C ALA A 85 2.94 -21.85 -25.00
N ASP A 86 3.44 -22.70 -25.90
CA ASP A 86 2.60 -23.34 -26.93
C ASP A 86 1.67 -24.40 -26.34
N GLU A 87 2.16 -25.23 -25.40
CA GLU A 87 1.30 -26.20 -24.71
C GLU A 87 0.29 -25.50 -23.77
N VAL A 88 0.69 -24.47 -23.02
CA VAL A 88 -0.25 -23.68 -22.19
C VAL A 88 -1.34 -23.04 -23.04
N ARG A 89 -0.99 -22.48 -24.22
CA ARG A 89 -1.99 -21.93 -25.15
C ARG A 89 -2.95 -23.01 -25.65
N LYS A 90 -2.42 -24.14 -26.08
CA LYS A 90 -3.20 -25.27 -26.60
C LYS A 90 -4.17 -25.82 -25.56
N TRP A 91 -3.67 -26.12 -24.36
CA TRP A 91 -4.49 -26.71 -23.30
C TRP A 91 -5.39 -25.69 -22.62
N GLY A 92 -4.97 -24.42 -22.55
CA GLY A 92 -5.85 -23.33 -22.13
C GLY A 92 -7.06 -23.20 -23.05
N GLN A 93 -6.86 -23.30 -24.36
CA GLN A 93 -7.95 -23.31 -25.34
C GLN A 93 -8.84 -24.57 -25.20
N TRP A 94 -8.25 -25.75 -24.96
CA TRP A 94 -9.03 -26.96 -24.71
C TRP A 94 -9.90 -26.85 -23.45
N VAL A 95 -9.35 -26.34 -22.34
CA VAL A 95 -10.12 -26.10 -21.11
C VAL A 95 -11.27 -25.12 -21.37
N LYS A 96 -11.04 -24.07 -22.18
CA LYS A 96 -12.08 -23.12 -22.56
C LYS A 96 -13.24 -23.82 -23.27
N GLU A 97 -12.95 -24.61 -24.30
CA GLU A 97 -13.95 -25.30 -25.12
C GLU A 97 -14.77 -26.31 -24.29
N GLU A 98 -14.14 -27.06 -23.38
CA GLU A 98 -14.86 -27.98 -22.50
C GLU A 98 -15.67 -27.25 -21.41
N ALA A 99 -15.11 -26.17 -20.84
CA ALA A 99 -15.83 -25.34 -19.86
C ALA A 99 -17.07 -24.67 -20.49
N GLU A 100 -16.97 -24.19 -21.72
CA GLU A 100 -18.10 -23.62 -22.47
C GLU A 100 -19.23 -24.65 -22.65
N LYS A 101 -18.92 -25.90 -23.00
CA LYS A 101 -19.92 -26.97 -23.15
C LYS A 101 -20.68 -27.25 -21.85
N GLU A 102 -19.99 -27.22 -20.71
CA GLU A 102 -20.59 -27.55 -19.42
C GLU A 102 -21.24 -26.37 -18.71
N LEU A 103 -20.79 -25.14 -18.98
CA LEU A 103 -21.23 -23.95 -18.24
C LEU A 103 -22.21 -23.06 -19.01
N ALA A 104 -22.35 -23.24 -20.33
CA ALA A 104 -23.20 -22.39 -21.15
C ALA A 104 -24.66 -22.31 -20.66
N GLU A 105 -25.20 -23.39 -20.09
CA GLU A 105 -26.59 -23.40 -19.59
C GLU A 105 -26.80 -22.50 -18.35
N PHE A 106 -25.74 -22.19 -17.61
CA PHE A 106 -25.79 -21.33 -16.42
C PHE A 106 -25.51 -19.85 -16.74
N TYR A 107 -25.19 -19.56 -18.00
CA TYR A 107 -24.89 -18.24 -18.56
C TYR A 107 -25.62 -18.04 -19.89
N PRO A 108 -26.96 -18.00 -19.88
CA PRO A 108 -27.76 -17.92 -21.11
C PRO A 108 -27.45 -16.64 -21.90
N LYS A 109 -27.49 -16.73 -23.23
CA LYS A 109 -27.44 -15.56 -24.11
C LYS A 109 -28.82 -14.92 -24.19
N ASP A 110 -28.85 -13.61 -24.42
CA ASP A 110 -30.12 -12.91 -24.58
C ASP A 110 -30.78 -13.29 -25.92
N PRO A 111 -32.12 -13.28 -26.00
CA PRO A 111 -32.85 -13.57 -27.25
C PRO A 111 -32.50 -12.63 -28.42
N ASP A 112 -32.02 -11.41 -28.14
CA ASP A 112 -31.59 -10.42 -29.13
C ASP A 112 -30.15 -10.64 -29.63
N GLY A 113 -29.47 -11.69 -29.17
CA GLY A 113 -28.09 -12.00 -29.48
C GLY A 113 -27.07 -11.26 -28.60
N ALA A 114 -27.50 -10.44 -27.63
CA ALA A 114 -26.60 -9.85 -26.66
C ALA A 114 -26.00 -10.94 -25.75
N THR A 115 -24.72 -10.79 -25.41
CA THR A 115 -23.99 -11.72 -24.56
C THR A 115 -23.75 -11.10 -23.19
N PRO A 116 -24.26 -11.70 -22.11
CA PRO A 116 -23.92 -11.30 -20.74
C PRO A 116 -22.43 -11.45 -20.47
N ILE A 117 -21.80 -10.37 -19.98
CA ILE A 117 -20.39 -10.32 -19.62
C ILE A 117 -20.17 -10.20 -18.11
N ALA A 118 -21.15 -9.67 -17.38
CA ALA A 118 -21.11 -9.57 -15.92
C ALA A 118 -22.51 -9.52 -15.31
N TYR A 119 -22.62 -9.98 -14.06
CA TYR A 119 -23.83 -9.98 -13.24
C TYR A 119 -23.52 -9.20 -11.96
N LEU A 120 -24.38 -8.26 -11.58
CA LEU A 120 -24.18 -7.40 -10.41
C LEU A 120 -25.19 -7.77 -9.32
N TRP A 121 -24.66 -8.06 -8.14
CA TRP A 121 -25.37 -8.67 -7.02
C TRP A 121 -25.32 -7.77 -5.80
N ALA A 122 -26.40 -7.72 -5.02
CA ALA A 122 -26.47 -7.00 -3.75
C ALA A 122 -26.93 -7.95 -2.64
N ARG A 123 -26.16 -8.04 -1.57
CA ARG A 123 -26.59 -8.77 -0.36
C ARG A 123 -27.80 -8.07 0.25
N THR A 124 -28.77 -8.81 0.74
CA THR A 124 -30.01 -8.22 1.28
C THR A 124 -30.07 -8.29 2.79
N ILE A 125 -30.92 -7.49 3.42
CA ILE A 125 -31.32 -7.63 4.83
C ILE A 125 -32.82 -7.43 4.96
N VAL A 126 -33.42 -7.95 6.02
CA VAL A 126 -34.80 -7.65 6.39
C VAL A 126 -34.83 -6.41 7.27
N CYS A 127 -35.64 -5.43 6.90
CA CYS A 127 -35.82 -4.19 7.65
C CYS A 127 -36.51 -4.45 9.01
N GLU A 128 -35.88 -3.99 10.09
CA GLU A 128 -36.40 -4.11 11.46
C GLU A 128 -37.29 -2.93 11.87
N GLY A 129 -37.57 -2.02 10.94
CA GLY A 129 -38.48 -0.90 11.16
C GLY A 129 -39.90 -1.38 11.52
N PRO A 130 -40.59 -0.76 12.50
CA PRO A 130 -41.91 -1.18 12.93
C PRO A 130 -42.90 -1.31 11.76
N GLY A 131 -43.42 -2.51 11.53
CA GLY A 131 -44.41 -2.78 10.47
C GLY A 131 -43.87 -2.83 9.04
N CYS A 132 -42.56 -2.62 8.82
CA CYS A 132 -41.96 -2.64 7.48
C CYS A 132 -41.67 -4.07 7.00
N GLY A 133 -40.64 -4.72 7.56
CA GLY A 133 -40.23 -6.07 7.15
C GLY A 133 -39.83 -6.18 5.67
N ALA A 134 -39.51 -5.07 5.02
CA ALA A 134 -39.08 -5.07 3.63
C ALA A 134 -37.68 -5.67 3.46
N GLU A 135 -37.46 -6.38 2.36
CA GLU A 135 -36.13 -6.79 1.93
C GLU A 135 -35.38 -5.61 1.32
N VAL A 136 -34.24 -5.27 1.90
CA VAL A 136 -33.42 -4.11 1.54
C VAL A 136 -32.10 -4.60 0.94
N PRO A 137 -31.82 -4.31 -0.34
CA PRO A 137 -30.51 -4.57 -0.93
C PRO A 137 -29.47 -3.62 -0.31
N LEU A 138 -28.30 -4.12 0.05
CA LEU A 138 -27.18 -3.34 0.57
C LEU A 138 -26.27 -2.92 -0.58
N MET A 139 -26.23 -1.63 -0.88
CA MET A 139 -25.52 -1.07 -2.03
C MET A 139 -24.77 0.19 -1.62
N ARG A 140 -23.46 0.24 -1.86
CA ARG A 140 -22.66 1.44 -1.54
C ARG A 140 -22.84 2.55 -2.57
N SER A 141 -23.02 2.18 -3.83
CA SER A 141 -23.17 3.11 -4.95
C SER A 141 -24.30 2.66 -5.85
N LEU A 142 -25.03 3.62 -6.41
CA LEU A 142 -26.06 3.38 -7.41
C LEU A 142 -25.54 3.56 -8.84
N TRP A 143 -24.25 3.81 -9.02
CA TRP A 143 -23.63 4.07 -10.32
C TRP A 143 -23.13 2.80 -11.00
N PHE A 144 -23.57 2.56 -12.22
CA PHE A 144 -23.01 1.52 -13.09
C PHE A 144 -21.84 2.03 -13.93
N ALA A 145 -21.98 3.22 -14.51
CA ALA A 145 -20.95 3.91 -15.26
C ALA A 145 -20.97 5.39 -14.89
N ASN A 146 -19.80 5.96 -14.60
CA ASN A 146 -19.66 7.39 -14.34
C ASN A 146 -18.40 7.91 -15.05
N LYS A 147 -18.53 8.10 -16.37
CA LYS A 147 -17.50 8.64 -17.26
C LYS A 147 -17.97 9.99 -17.82
N SER A 148 -17.03 10.82 -18.25
CA SER A 148 -17.32 12.12 -18.87
C SER A 148 -18.28 12.04 -20.07
N ASN A 149 -18.28 10.91 -20.79
CA ASN A 149 -19.10 10.66 -21.98
C ASN A 149 -20.23 9.63 -21.77
N LYS A 150 -20.34 9.02 -20.58
CA LYS A 150 -21.34 7.97 -20.30
C LYS A 150 -21.66 7.93 -18.82
N SER A 151 -22.91 8.24 -18.47
CA SER A 151 -23.43 8.10 -17.12
C SER A 151 -24.63 7.15 -17.10
N VAL A 152 -24.53 6.04 -16.36
CA VAL A 152 -25.62 5.06 -16.20
C VAL A 152 -25.74 4.74 -14.73
N ALA A 153 -26.96 4.78 -14.20
CA ALA A 153 -27.23 4.56 -12.79
C ALA A 153 -28.51 3.77 -12.55
N LEU A 154 -28.58 3.19 -11.36
CA LEU A 154 -29.72 2.50 -10.80
C LEU A 154 -30.57 3.48 -10.01
N LYS A 155 -31.88 3.42 -10.22
CA LYS A 155 -32.87 4.13 -9.44
C LYS A 155 -33.64 3.11 -8.60
N LEU A 156 -33.70 3.35 -7.30
CA LEU A 156 -34.44 2.53 -6.35
C LEU A 156 -35.91 2.97 -6.35
N ILE A 157 -36.83 2.02 -6.52
CA ILE A 157 -38.28 2.23 -6.47
C ILE A 157 -38.81 1.47 -5.25
N PRO A 158 -39.02 2.13 -4.10
CA PRO A 158 -39.53 1.47 -2.90
C PRO A 158 -40.95 0.93 -3.14
N ASN A 159 -41.19 -0.32 -2.79
CA ASN A 159 -42.51 -0.96 -2.87
C ASN A 159 -42.94 -1.50 -1.49
N PRO A 160 -43.53 -0.63 -0.63
CA PRO A 160 -43.89 -1.00 0.73
C PRO A 160 -44.93 -2.13 0.82
N GLU A 161 -45.87 -2.20 -0.15
CA GLU A 161 -46.92 -3.23 -0.17
C GLU A 161 -46.33 -4.62 -0.45
N ALA A 162 -45.41 -4.71 -1.42
CA ALA A 162 -44.72 -5.94 -1.76
C ALA A 162 -43.51 -6.25 -0.85
N LYS A 163 -43.23 -5.39 0.15
CA LYS A 163 -42.11 -5.51 1.09
C LYS A 163 -40.76 -5.71 0.39
N ARG A 164 -40.51 -4.99 -0.70
CA ARG A 164 -39.24 -5.05 -1.45
C ARG A 164 -38.90 -3.71 -2.08
N VAL A 165 -37.72 -3.64 -2.68
CA VAL A 165 -37.26 -2.50 -3.49
C VAL A 165 -37.17 -2.95 -4.94
N ASP A 166 -37.94 -2.33 -5.81
CA ASP A 166 -37.89 -2.54 -7.25
C ASP A 166 -36.83 -1.60 -7.89
N PHE A 167 -36.44 -1.85 -9.13
CA PHE A 167 -35.32 -1.17 -9.79
C PHE A 167 -35.69 -0.60 -11.16
N GLU A 168 -35.08 0.53 -11.51
CA GLU A 168 -35.13 1.12 -12.84
C GLU A 168 -33.70 1.57 -13.25
N ILE A 169 -33.28 1.26 -14.48
CA ILE A 169 -31.98 1.69 -15.00
C ILE A 169 -32.18 2.96 -15.82
N SER A 170 -31.42 4.01 -15.48
CA SER A 170 -31.46 5.29 -16.17
C SER A 170 -30.10 5.63 -16.79
N GLY A 171 -30.11 6.07 -18.06
CA GLY A 171 -28.93 6.53 -18.79
C GLY A 171 -28.86 8.05 -18.92
N ASN A 172 -27.66 8.59 -19.11
CA ASN A 172 -27.35 10.03 -19.23
C ASN A 172 -27.84 10.88 -18.04
N VAL A 173 -27.74 10.34 -16.83
CA VAL A 173 -28.24 10.95 -15.59
C VAL A 173 -27.20 11.92 -15.02
N LYS A 174 -27.65 13.02 -14.40
CA LYS A 174 -26.78 13.95 -13.66
C LYS A 174 -26.62 13.48 -12.22
N ALA A 175 -25.47 13.74 -11.61
CA ALA A 175 -25.18 13.27 -10.26
C ALA A 175 -26.13 13.77 -9.16
N LYS A 176 -26.80 14.90 -9.38
CA LYS A 176 -27.79 15.45 -8.43
C LYS A 176 -29.10 14.65 -8.38
N ASP A 177 -29.39 13.88 -9.42
CA ASP A 177 -30.65 13.15 -9.58
C ASP A 177 -30.55 11.72 -9.03
N ILE A 178 -29.35 11.32 -8.56
CA ILE A 178 -29.08 9.99 -8.02
C ILE A 178 -28.98 10.08 -6.51
N GLY A 179 -29.79 9.26 -5.84
CA GLY A 179 -29.80 9.15 -4.38
C GLY A 179 -28.51 8.53 -3.82
N GLU A 180 -28.40 8.52 -2.50
CA GLU A 180 -27.34 7.80 -1.81
C GLU A 180 -27.59 6.28 -1.85
N GLY A 181 -26.51 5.50 -1.70
CA GLY A 181 -26.61 4.05 -1.51
C GLY A 181 -27.37 3.70 -0.23
N THR A 182 -27.82 2.44 -0.13
CA THR A 182 -28.60 1.94 1.02
C THR A 182 -27.75 1.55 2.21
N VAL A 183 -26.42 1.52 2.09
CA VAL A 183 -25.51 1.14 3.18
C VAL A 183 -24.42 2.20 3.41
N LYS A 184 -24.20 2.52 4.68
CA LYS A 184 -23.14 3.44 5.13
C LYS A 184 -22.53 2.91 6.42
N ARG A 185 -21.21 2.71 6.43
CA ARG A 185 -20.47 2.14 7.58
C ARG A 185 -21.06 0.81 8.09
N GLY A 186 -21.54 -0.01 7.16
CA GLY A 186 -22.20 -1.29 7.44
C GLY A 186 -23.59 -1.21 8.10
N SER A 187 -24.13 -0.02 8.32
CA SER A 187 -25.54 0.16 8.69
C SER A 187 -26.39 0.34 7.44
N GLY A 188 -27.52 -0.35 7.35
CA GLY A 188 -28.39 -0.35 6.18
C GLY A 188 -29.64 0.51 6.41
N THR A 189 -29.91 1.47 5.52
CA THR A 189 -31.09 2.33 5.57
C THR A 189 -32.14 1.83 4.58
N CYS A 190 -33.35 1.56 5.07
CA CYS A 190 -34.46 1.06 4.26
C CYS A 190 -35.07 2.16 3.38
N PRO A 191 -35.09 2.01 2.04
CA PRO A 191 -35.75 2.97 1.16
C PRO A 191 -37.27 3.06 1.35
N CYS A 192 -37.91 2.01 1.86
CA CYS A 192 -39.37 1.96 2.03
C CYS A 192 -39.87 2.73 3.25
N CYS A 193 -39.14 2.72 4.38
CA CYS A 193 -39.59 3.35 5.63
C CYS A 193 -38.59 4.30 6.28
N GLY A 194 -37.37 4.43 5.74
CA GLY A 194 -36.29 5.27 6.28
C GLY A 194 -35.60 4.72 7.54
N TYR A 195 -36.06 3.57 8.07
CA TYR A 195 -35.42 2.96 9.23
C TYR A 195 -33.99 2.51 8.91
N THR A 196 -33.05 2.80 9.81
CA THR A 196 -31.65 2.37 9.67
C THR A 196 -31.37 1.20 10.59
N THR A 197 -31.21 0.02 9.99
CA THR A 197 -30.78 -1.20 10.70
C THR A 197 -29.32 -1.05 11.09
N PRO A 198 -28.98 -1.15 12.39
CA PRO A 198 -27.61 -0.98 12.86
C PRO A 198 -26.70 -2.12 12.39
N VAL A 199 -25.40 -1.84 12.23
CA VAL A 199 -24.39 -2.81 11.78
C VAL A 199 -24.38 -4.12 12.56
N THR A 200 -24.69 -4.09 13.85
CA THR A 200 -24.76 -5.30 14.69
C THR A 200 -25.89 -6.23 14.27
N SER A 201 -27.06 -5.68 13.90
CA SER A 201 -28.16 -6.48 13.35
C SER A 201 -27.85 -6.95 11.92
N VAL A 202 -27.28 -6.08 11.08
CA VAL A 202 -26.83 -6.47 9.72
C VAL A 202 -25.90 -7.68 9.77
N ARG A 203 -24.89 -7.64 10.65
CA ARG A 203 -23.98 -8.76 10.90
C ARG A 203 -24.71 -10.01 11.36
N LYS A 204 -25.66 -9.89 12.30
CA LYS A 204 -26.46 -11.03 12.78
C LYS A 204 -27.26 -11.70 11.65
N GLN A 205 -27.90 -10.90 10.80
CA GLN A 205 -28.71 -11.41 9.68
C GLN A 205 -27.85 -12.07 8.59
N LEU A 206 -26.69 -11.50 8.26
CA LEU A 206 -25.77 -12.10 7.28
C LEU A 206 -25.05 -13.33 7.85
N LYS A 207 -24.72 -13.33 9.14
CA LYS A 207 -24.08 -14.47 9.80
C LYS A 207 -24.94 -15.73 9.77
N ALA A 208 -26.27 -15.60 9.91
CA ALA A 208 -27.19 -16.72 9.77
C ALA A 208 -27.25 -17.33 8.36
N ARG A 209 -26.69 -16.64 7.36
CA ARG A 209 -26.72 -16.98 5.93
C ARG A 209 -25.33 -17.07 5.32
N ASN A 210 -24.32 -17.33 6.16
CA ASN A 210 -22.90 -17.46 5.77
C ASN A 210 -22.41 -16.31 4.87
N GLY A 211 -22.74 -15.07 5.22
CA GLY A 211 -22.35 -13.88 4.46
C GLY A 211 -23.35 -13.43 3.40
N GLY A 212 -24.41 -14.21 3.12
CA GLY A 212 -25.53 -13.80 2.27
C GLY A 212 -25.20 -13.68 0.77
N ALA A 213 -24.17 -14.40 0.29
CA ALA A 213 -23.77 -14.38 -1.12
C ALA A 213 -24.69 -15.26 -2.00
N ASN A 214 -25.14 -16.41 -1.48
CA ASN A 214 -25.95 -17.38 -2.23
C ASN A 214 -27.40 -16.95 -2.43
N ASP A 215 -27.91 -16.07 -1.57
CA ASP A 215 -29.25 -15.48 -1.65
C ASP A 215 -29.18 -13.97 -1.90
N ALA A 216 -28.05 -13.50 -2.44
CA ALA A 216 -27.92 -12.13 -2.89
C ALA A 216 -28.89 -11.85 -4.04
N LEU A 217 -29.37 -10.60 -4.12
CA LEU A 217 -30.27 -10.13 -5.14
C LEU A 217 -29.49 -9.77 -6.40
N LEU A 218 -29.76 -10.46 -7.51
CA LEU A 218 -29.30 -10.05 -8.83
C LEU A 218 -30.08 -8.78 -9.21
N PHE A 219 -29.39 -7.66 -9.40
CA PHE A 219 -30.06 -6.38 -9.69
C PHE A 219 -29.72 -5.81 -11.07
N CYS A 220 -28.66 -6.31 -11.72
CA CYS A 220 -28.31 -5.89 -13.07
C CYS A 220 -27.49 -6.96 -13.81
N VAL A 221 -27.74 -7.08 -15.12
CA VAL A 221 -26.92 -7.85 -16.05
C VAL A 221 -26.26 -6.88 -17.02
N VAL A 222 -24.93 -6.99 -17.15
CA VAL A 222 -24.12 -6.20 -18.08
C VAL A 222 -23.90 -7.04 -19.33
N THR A 223 -24.26 -6.49 -20.49
CA THR A 223 -24.21 -7.20 -21.77
C THR A 223 -23.34 -6.47 -22.79
N THR A 224 -22.91 -7.20 -23.80
CA THR A 224 -22.26 -6.68 -25.01
C THR A 224 -22.98 -7.19 -26.24
N ARG A 225 -22.90 -6.44 -27.34
CA ARG A 225 -23.52 -6.79 -28.62
C ARG A 225 -22.44 -6.84 -29.69
N GLU A 226 -22.51 -7.81 -30.60
CA GLU A 226 -21.51 -7.95 -31.67
C GLU A 226 -21.52 -6.75 -32.63
N SER A 227 -22.69 -6.12 -32.83
CA SER A 227 -22.90 -5.00 -33.75
C SER A 227 -22.62 -3.62 -33.14
N GLU A 228 -22.55 -3.49 -31.81
CA GLU A 228 -22.47 -2.20 -31.12
C GLU A 228 -21.28 -2.17 -30.14
N LYS A 229 -20.41 -1.16 -30.29
CA LYS A 229 -19.29 -0.96 -29.35
C LYS A 229 -19.81 -0.36 -28.04
N GLY A 230 -19.66 -1.11 -26.96
CA GLY A 230 -19.95 -0.62 -25.62
C GLY A 230 -20.48 -1.72 -24.71
N ARG A 231 -20.63 -1.36 -23.43
CA ARG A 231 -21.32 -2.18 -22.42
C ARG A 231 -22.73 -1.65 -22.22
N PHE A 232 -23.71 -2.53 -22.17
CA PHE A 232 -25.11 -2.21 -21.94
C PHE A 232 -25.57 -2.80 -20.62
N TYR A 233 -26.62 -2.22 -20.04
CA TYR A 233 -27.12 -2.60 -18.73
C TYR A 233 -28.61 -2.89 -18.84
N ARG A 234 -29.02 -4.05 -18.35
CA ARG A 234 -30.43 -4.44 -18.27
C ARG A 234 -30.78 -4.98 -16.90
N LEU A 235 -32.07 -4.97 -16.60
CA LEU A 235 -32.60 -5.69 -15.45
C LEU A 235 -32.53 -7.21 -15.72
N PRO A 236 -32.47 -8.03 -14.66
CA PRO A 236 -32.46 -9.48 -14.79
C PRO A 236 -33.81 -9.98 -15.33
N THR A 237 -33.76 -11.04 -16.12
CA THR A 237 -34.92 -11.75 -16.66
C THR A 237 -35.18 -13.02 -15.85
N ASP A 238 -36.37 -13.63 -16.01
CA ASP A 238 -36.67 -14.92 -15.38
C ASP A 238 -35.69 -16.03 -15.80
N GLU A 239 -35.17 -15.95 -17.02
CA GLU A 239 -34.17 -16.89 -17.53
C GLU A 239 -32.83 -16.77 -16.80
N ASP A 240 -32.39 -15.55 -16.45
CA ASP A 240 -31.18 -15.34 -15.65
C ASP A 240 -31.31 -15.94 -14.24
N LEU A 241 -32.49 -15.76 -13.62
CA LEU A 241 -32.77 -16.27 -12.28
C LEU A 241 -32.88 -17.80 -12.26
N GLU A 242 -33.52 -18.38 -13.27
CA GLU A 242 -33.61 -19.83 -13.43
C GLU A 242 -32.24 -20.46 -13.69
N ALA A 243 -31.36 -19.81 -14.47
CA ALA A 243 -30.00 -20.27 -14.69
C ALA A 243 -29.18 -20.33 -13.37
N VAL A 244 -29.35 -19.35 -12.49
CA VAL A 244 -28.70 -19.32 -11.16
C VAL A 244 -29.22 -20.46 -10.27
N LYS A 245 -30.52 -20.72 -10.32
CA LYS A 245 -31.13 -21.82 -9.58
C LYS A 245 -30.63 -23.18 -10.06
N LYS A 246 -30.59 -23.41 -11.37
CA LYS A 246 -30.01 -24.62 -11.98
C LYS A 246 -28.55 -24.82 -11.59
N ALA A 247 -27.76 -23.75 -11.57
CA ALA A 247 -26.36 -23.81 -11.15
C ALA A 247 -26.23 -24.26 -9.68
N THR A 248 -27.15 -23.83 -8.82
CA THR A 248 -27.20 -24.28 -7.42
C THR A 248 -27.54 -25.77 -7.33
N GLU A 249 -28.57 -26.22 -8.04
CA GLU A 249 -28.99 -27.63 -8.04
C GLU A 249 -27.88 -28.55 -8.56
N GLU A 250 -27.21 -28.17 -9.65
CA GLU A 250 -26.11 -28.93 -10.24
C GLU A 250 -24.88 -28.95 -9.31
N LEU A 251 -24.53 -27.84 -8.65
CA LEU A 251 -23.44 -27.84 -7.68
C LEU A 251 -23.72 -28.81 -6.52
N GLU A 252 -24.92 -28.76 -5.94
CA GLU A 252 -25.28 -29.64 -4.82
C GLU A 252 -25.28 -31.11 -5.24
N LYS A 253 -25.76 -31.42 -6.45
CA LYS A 253 -25.63 -32.75 -7.04
C LYS A 253 -24.17 -33.18 -7.17
N ARG A 254 -23.29 -32.34 -7.74
CA ARG A 254 -21.86 -32.64 -7.86
C ARG A 254 -21.19 -32.84 -6.51
N LYS A 255 -21.51 -32.01 -5.50
CA LYS A 255 -21.05 -32.21 -4.12
C LYS A 255 -21.48 -33.56 -3.56
N TRP A 256 -22.73 -33.96 -3.79
CA TRP A 256 -23.27 -35.23 -3.33
C TRP A 256 -22.66 -36.45 -4.02
N GLU A 257 -22.32 -36.36 -5.30
CA GLU A 257 -21.72 -37.44 -6.08
C GLU A 257 -20.20 -37.56 -5.86
N TYR A 258 -19.55 -36.46 -5.51
CA TYR A 258 -18.10 -36.38 -5.41
C TYR A 258 -17.54 -37.21 -4.24
N ARG A 259 -16.51 -38.01 -4.51
CA ARG A 259 -15.86 -38.94 -3.55
C ARG A 259 -14.34 -38.79 -3.55
N GLY A 260 -13.82 -37.57 -3.67
CA GLY A 260 -12.40 -37.29 -3.51
C GLY A 260 -11.98 -37.09 -2.05
N GLU A 261 -10.68 -37.10 -1.81
CA GLU A 261 -10.08 -36.89 -0.48
C GLU A 261 -10.36 -35.48 0.06
N LEU A 262 -10.19 -34.46 -0.79
CA LEU A 262 -10.53 -33.08 -0.49
C LEU A 262 -11.95 -32.79 -0.96
N SER A 263 -12.74 -32.08 -0.15
CA SER A 263 -14.08 -31.59 -0.51
C SER A 263 -14.09 -30.88 -1.89
N LEU A 264 -15.17 -31.04 -2.66
CA LEU A 264 -15.28 -30.45 -4.00
C LEU A 264 -15.15 -28.92 -3.96
N VAL A 265 -15.87 -28.28 -3.04
CA VAL A 265 -15.78 -26.85 -2.73
C VAL A 265 -14.98 -26.70 -1.43
N PRO A 266 -14.02 -25.76 -1.36
CA PRO A 266 -13.23 -25.51 -0.15
C PRO A 266 -14.06 -25.43 1.14
N ASP A 267 -13.76 -26.30 2.10
CA ASP A 267 -14.39 -26.32 3.43
C ASP A 267 -13.40 -26.00 4.55
N GLU A 268 -12.17 -25.61 4.18
CA GLU A 268 -11.16 -25.12 5.11
C GLU A 268 -11.60 -23.79 5.73
N PRO A 269 -11.25 -23.55 7.01
CA PRO A 269 -11.70 -22.36 7.71
C PRO A 269 -11.03 -21.11 7.15
N THR A 270 -11.78 -20.01 7.10
CA THR A 270 -11.23 -18.67 6.88
C THR A 270 -10.53 -18.17 8.16
N PRO A 271 -9.71 -17.11 8.07
CA PRO A 271 -9.10 -16.49 9.24
C PRO A 271 -10.16 -15.93 10.19
N ASP A 272 -9.96 -16.11 11.49
CA ASP A 272 -10.91 -15.61 12.49
C ASP A 272 -10.89 -14.08 12.62
N ASN A 273 -11.87 -13.54 13.35
CA ASN A 273 -11.97 -12.10 13.59
C ASN A 273 -11.20 -11.60 14.82
N LYS A 274 -10.44 -12.47 15.49
CA LYS A 274 -9.69 -12.10 16.71
C LYS A 274 -8.32 -11.51 16.37
N GLY A 275 -7.84 -11.84 15.17
CA GLY A 275 -6.53 -11.53 14.65
C GLY A 275 -6.36 -10.24 13.86
N HIS A 276 -5.64 -10.37 12.76
CA HIS A 276 -5.32 -9.29 11.86
C HIS A 276 -6.58 -8.78 11.13
N ARG A 277 -6.90 -7.48 11.32
CA ARG A 277 -8.15 -6.87 10.81
C ARG A 277 -8.33 -6.99 9.30
N ALA A 278 -7.23 -7.05 8.55
CA ALA A 278 -7.27 -7.15 7.09
C ALA A 278 -7.97 -8.41 6.57
N VAL A 279 -7.94 -9.53 7.31
CA VAL A 279 -8.48 -10.82 6.85
C VAL A 279 -9.70 -11.29 7.63
N GLY A 280 -9.83 -10.92 8.91
CA GLY A 280 -10.93 -11.37 9.77
C GLY A 280 -12.30 -10.76 9.48
N SER A 281 -12.42 -9.86 8.49
CA SER A 281 -13.67 -9.14 8.22
C SER A 281 -14.78 -10.08 7.73
N VAL A 282 -14.44 -11.09 6.91
CA VAL A 282 -15.40 -12.06 6.36
C VAL A 282 -16.03 -12.94 7.46
N TRP A 283 -15.24 -13.28 8.49
CA TRP A 283 -15.69 -14.09 9.62
C TRP A 283 -16.79 -13.40 10.44
N LEU A 284 -16.75 -12.06 10.55
CA LEU A 284 -17.78 -11.27 11.25
C LEU A 284 -19.18 -11.44 10.64
N TYR A 285 -19.26 -11.81 9.37
CA TYR A 285 -20.50 -12.00 8.62
C TYR A 285 -20.84 -13.48 8.39
N GLY A 286 -20.15 -14.41 9.04
CA GLY A 286 -20.45 -15.84 9.01
C GLY A 286 -19.84 -16.62 7.84
N MET A 287 -18.97 -16.02 7.04
CA MET A 287 -18.16 -16.76 6.05
C MET A 287 -17.01 -17.45 6.77
N GLU A 288 -17.30 -18.54 7.46
CA GLU A 288 -16.36 -19.27 8.32
C GLU A 288 -15.53 -20.31 7.53
N LYS A 289 -15.89 -20.59 6.28
CA LYS A 289 -15.16 -21.47 5.36
C LYS A 289 -14.84 -20.76 4.05
N TRP A 290 -13.76 -21.16 3.39
CA TRP A 290 -13.37 -20.57 2.10
C TRP A 290 -14.42 -20.75 1.00
N GLY A 291 -15.24 -21.80 1.05
CA GLY A 291 -16.37 -21.96 0.13
C GLY A 291 -17.44 -20.89 0.26
N ASP A 292 -17.59 -20.27 1.45
CA ASP A 292 -18.62 -19.27 1.72
C ASP A 292 -18.37 -17.93 1.01
N VAL A 293 -17.13 -17.67 0.55
CA VAL A 293 -16.79 -16.43 -0.18
C VAL A 293 -17.19 -16.49 -1.66
N PHE A 294 -17.73 -17.61 -2.14
CA PHE A 294 -18.21 -17.80 -3.51
C PHE A 294 -19.72 -18.02 -3.53
N THR A 295 -20.40 -17.50 -4.55
CA THR A 295 -21.77 -17.95 -4.83
C THR A 295 -21.76 -19.39 -5.34
N HIS A 296 -22.89 -20.11 -5.27
CA HIS A 296 -22.98 -21.45 -5.82
C HIS A 296 -22.66 -21.51 -7.31
N ARG A 297 -23.10 -20.52 -8.10
CA ARG A 297 -22.76 -20.44 -9.53
C ARG A 297 -21.26 -20.21 -9.73
N GLN A 298 -20.63 -19.39 -8.89
CA GLN A 298 -19.18 -19.18 -8.93
C GLN A 298 -18.41 -20.47 -8.56
N ALA A 299 -18.81 -21.14 -7.48
CA ALA A 299 -18.20 -22.39 -7.05
C ALA A 299 -18.36 -23.50 -8.10
N LEU A 300 -19.51 -23.60 -8.77
CA LEU A 300 -19.73 -24.56 -9.85
C LEU A 300 -18.74 -24.36 -11.01
N ALA A 301 -18.55 -23.12 -11.44
CA ALA A 301 -17.65 -22.84 -12.56
C ALA A 301 -16.17 -23.01 -12.17
N LEU A 302 -15.75 -22.58 -10.97
CA LEU A 302 -14.38 -22.81 -10.48
C LEU A 302 -14.06 -24.29 -10.33
N THR A 303 -14.95 -25.08 -9.73
CA THR A 303 -14.74 -26.53 -9.58
C THR A 303 -14.70 -27.25 -10.93
N THR A 304 -15.43 -26.75 -11.94
CA THR A 304 -15.33 -27.23 -13.33
C THR A 304 -13.94 -26.96 -13.91
N LEU A 305 -13.42 -25.74 -13.77
CA LEU A 305 -12.07 -25.40 -14.24
C LEU A 305 -11.00 -26.23 -13.53
N VAL A 306 -11.09 -26.40 -12.21
CA VAL A 306 -10.17 -27.24 -11.42
C VAL A 306 -10.12 -28.66 -11.95
N ARG A 307 -11.29 -29.27 -12.20
CA ARG A 307 -11.39 -30.62 -12.77
C ARG A 307 -10.77 -30.68 -14.17
N LEU A 308 -11.09 -29.74 -15.05
CA LEU A 308 -10.57 -29.73 -16.42
C LEU A 308 -9.04 -29.54 -16.45
N VAL A 309 -8.48 -28.69 -15.58
CA VAL A 309 -7.01 -28.53 -15.48
C VAL A 309 -6.35 -29.80 -14.93
N LYS A 310 -7.00 -30.51 -14.01
CA LYS A 310 -6.54 -31.83 -13.57
C LYS A 310 -6.54 -32.86 -14.71
N ASP A 311 -7.60 -32.88 -15.52
CA ASP A 311 -7.70 -33.74 -16.70
C ASP A 311 -6.58 -33.44 -17.72
N VAL A 312 -6.17 -32.17 -17.87
CA VAL A 312 -4.99 -31.80 -18.69
C VAL A 312 -3.72 -32.44 -18.15
N GLY A 313 -3.48 -32.34 -16.83
CA GLY A 313 -2.34 -32.95 -16.17
C GLY A 313 -2.26 -34.46 -16.43
N GLU A 314 -3.37 -35.16 -16.25
CA GLU A 314 -3.47 -36.61 -16.50
C GLU A 314 -3.25 -36.98 -17.97
N LYS A 315 -3.81 -36.20 -18.91
CA LYS A 315 -3.62 -36.41 -20.36
C LYS A 315 -2.17 -36.18 -20.78
N LEU A 316 -1.48 -35.21 -20.16
CA LEU A 316 -0.08 -34.90 -20.44
C LEU A 316 0.89 -35.85 -19.77
N ALA A 317 0.59 -36.35 -18.58
CA ALA A 317 1.43 -37.32 -17.86
C ALA A 317 1.63 -38.62 -18.66
N ASN A 318 0.69 -38.98 -19.54
CA ASN A 318 0.83 -40.10 -20.47
C ASN A 318 1.87 -39.86 -21.60
N ARG A 319 2.50 -38.69 -21.67
CA ARG A 319 3.61 -38.39 -22.59
C ARG A 319 4.97 -38.60 -21.92
N LYS A 320 6.04 -38.69 -22.71
CA LYS A 320 7.42 -38.96 -22.24
C LYS A 320 8.05 -37.86 -21.34
N ASP A 321 7.41 -36.71 -21.14
CA ASP A 321 7.98 -35.54 -20.45
C ASP A 321 7.07 -35.09 -19.30
N GLU A 322 7.21 -35.78 -18.16
CA GLU A 322 6.43 -35.52 -16.93
C GLU A 322 6.68 -34.11 -16.37
N GLY A 323 7.92 -33.62 -16.47
CA GLY A 323 8.28 -32.28 -16.02
C GLY A 323 7.57 -31.18 -16.79
N LEU A 324 7.37 -31.34 -18.10
CA LEU A 324 6.57 -30.41 -18.90
C LEU A 324 5.08 -30.51 -18.57
N ALA A 325 4.57 -31.72 -18.33
CA ALA A 325 3.17 -31.92 -17.94
C ALA A 325 2.85 -31.14 -16.65
N ILE A 326 3.71 -31.27 -15.64
CA ILE A 326 3.63 -30.52 -14.38
C ILE A 326 3.71 -29.02 -14.64
N ALA A 327 4.67 -28.55 -15.45
CA ALA A 327 4.81 -27.12 -15.74
C ALA A 327 3.57 -26.51 -16.42
N VAL A 328 2.97 -27.23 -17.37
CA VAL A 328 1.73 -26.80 -18.05
C VAL A 328 0.58 -26.76 -17.05
N GLN A 329 0.42 -27.81 -16.24
CA GLN A 329 -0.65 -27.87 -15.23
C GLN A 329 -0.49 -26.77 -14.17
N SER A 330 0.74 -26.48 -13.71
CA SER A 330 1.03 -25.36 -12.79
C SER A 330 0.65 -24.01 -13.40
N CYS A 331 0.99 -23.77 -14.68
CA CYS A 331 0.62 -22.53 -15.37
C CYS A 331 -0.90 -22.36 -15.48
N LEU A 332 -1.63 -23.43 -15.80
CA LEU A 332 -3.09 -23.40 -15.90
C LEU A 332 -3.76 -23.29 -14.53
N ALA A 333 -3.21 -23.91 -13.47
CA ALA A 333 -3.69 -23.75 -12.10
C ALA A 333 -3.56 -22.30 -11.62
N LEU A 334 -2.44 -21.62 -11.93
CA LEU A 334 -2.29 -20.19 -11.65
C LEU A 334 -3.28 -19.33 -12.46
N ALA A 335 -3.70 -19.77 -13.65
CA ALA A 335 -4.78 -19.12 -14.39
C ALA A 335 -6.15 -19.31 -13.69
N VAL A 336 -6.40 -20.46 -13.04
CA VAL A 336 -7.59 -20.68 -12.19
C VAL A 336 -7.57 -19.74 -10.98
N ASP A 337 -6.44 -19.59 -10.29
CA ASP A 337 -6.30 -18.66 -9.17
C ASP A 337 -6.58 -17.20 -9.59
N ARG A 338 -6.06 -16.81 -10.75
CA ARG A 338 -6.38 -15.49 -11.34
C ARG A 338 -7.87 -15.34 -11.64
N CYS A 339 -8.55 -16.43 -11.99
CA CYS A 339 -10.00 -16.47 -12.10
C CYS A 339 -10.66 -16.28 -10.73
N ALA A 340 -10.29 -17.06 -9.73
CA ALA A 340 -10.84 -17.00 -8.38
C ALA A 340 -10.74 -15.59 -7.76
N ASN A 341 -9.64 -14.87 -7.97
CA ASN A 341 -9.45 -13.50 -7.48
C ASN A 341 -10.54 -12.50 -7.95
N GLN A 342 -11.06 -12.66 -9.18
CA GLN A 342 -12.11 -11.78 -9.73
C GLN A 342 -13.50 -12.42 -9.77
N PHE A 343 -13.58 -13.71 -9.44
CA PHE A 343 -14.78 -14.51 -9.57
C PHE A 343 -15.19 -15.07 -8.21
N CYS A 344 -15.30 -14.15 -7.24
CA CYS A 344 -15.76 -14.40 -5.87
C CYS A 344 -16.76 -13.32 -5.46
N SER A 345 -17.50 -13.54 -4.37
CA SER A 345 -18.50 -12.60 -3.85
C SER A 345 -17.90 -11.36 -3.15
N LEU A 346 -16.58 -11.22 -3.21
CA LEU A 346 -15.79 -10.10 -2.71
C LEU A 346 -15.14 -9.29 -3.86
N ALA A 347 -15.49 -9.58 -5.11
CA ALA A 347 -15.02 -8.84 -6.29
C ALA A 347 -15.91 -7.61 -6.56
N LYS A 348 -15.30 -6.45 -6.80
CA LYS A 348 -16.01 -5.16 -6.89
C LYS A 348 -16.25 -4.75 -8.34
N TRP A 349 -17.40 -4.16 -8.63
CA TRP A 349 -17.61 -3.44 -9.89
C TRP A 349 -16.97 -2.05 -9.89
N HIS A 350 -16.11 -1.76 -10.87
CA HIS A 350 -15.49 -0.45 -11.05
C HIS A 350 -16.24 0.41 -12.06
N ASN A 351 -17.05 1.35 -11.59
CA ASN A 351 -17.88 2.22 -12.44
C ASN A 351 -17.09 3.11 -13.43
N GLY A 352 -15.84 3.50 -13.11
CA GLY A 352 -14.98 4.29 -14.01
C GLY A 352 -14.37 3.51 -15.18
N ARG A 353 -14.09 2.21 -15.03
CA ARG A 353 -13.51 1.34 -16.06
C ARG A 353 -14.54 0.36 -16.65
N GLU A 354 -15.69 0.24 -15.98
CA GLU A 354 -16.77 -0.72 -16.24
C GLU A 354 -16.27 -2.18 -16.22
N VAL A 355 -15.34 -2.52 -15.32
CA VAL A 355 -14.77 -3.87 -15.15
C VAL A 355 -14.96 -4.36 -13.74
N ILE A 356 -14.80 -5.67 -13.52
CA ILE A 356 -14.74 -6.25 -12.18
C ILE A 356 -13.29 -6.22 -11.71
N ASP A 357 -13.06 -5.60 -10.55
CA ASP A 357 -11.79 -5.65 -9.84
C ASP A 357 -11.73 -6.87 -8.92
N GLY A 358 -10.55 -7.47 -8.83
CA GLY A 358 -10.32 -8.60 -7.94
C GLY A 358 -10.30 -8.20 -6.46
N VAL A 359 -10.45 -9.19 -5.59
CA VAL A 359 -10.49 -8.99 -4.13
C VAL A 359 -9.20 -8.35 -3.60
N PHE A 360 -8.04 -8.71 -4.15
CA PHE A 360 -6.73 -8.24 -3.68
C PHE A 360 -6.24 -6.94 -4.32
N ALA A 361 -7.13 -5.98 -4.60
CA ALA A 361 -6.73 -4.60 -4.87
C ALA A 361 -6.02 -3.95 -3.67
N ARG A 362 -6.24 -4.50 -2.47
CA ARG A 362 -5.51 -4.21 -1.22
C ARG A 362 -5.03 -5.55 -0.62
N GLN A 363 -4.05 -5.52 0.28
CA GLN A 363 -3.58 -6.70 1.04
C GLN A 363 -4.57 -7.12 2.14
N ALA A 364 -5.84 -7.31 1.77
CA ALA A 364 -6.95 -7.55 2.68
C ALA A 364 -8.08 -8.35 2.00
N LEU A 365 -8.98 -8.93 2.81
CA LEU A 365 -10.23 -9.58 2.41
C LEU A 365 -11.41 -8.76 2.95
N PRO A 366 -11.77 -7.65 2.30
CA PRO A 366 -12.87 -6.81 2.74
C PRO A 366 -14.22 -7.45 2.42
N MET A 367 -15.15 -7.40 3.37
CA MET A 367 -16.56 -7.66 3.10
C MET A 367 -17.12 -6.61 2.13
N LEU A 368 -17.81 -7.06 1.07
CA LEU A 368 -18.54 -6.20 0.14
C LEU A 368 -20.06 -6.33 0.33
N TRP A 369 -20.79 -5.25 0.08
CA TRP A 369 -22.25 -5.22 0.17
C TRP A 369 -22.89 -5.61 -1.16
N ASP A 370 -22.40 -4.97 -2.21
CA ASP A 370 -22.63 -5.26 -3.61
C ASP A 370 -21.35 -5.78 -4.28
N PHE A 371 -21.48 -6.78 -5.15
CA PHE A 371 -20.35 -7.44 -5.82
C PHE A 371 -20.66 -7.76 -7.28
N GLY A 372 -19.60 -7.92 -8.08
CA GLY A 372 -19.69 -8.31 -9.48
C GLY A 372 -19.30 -9.77 -9.69
N GLU A 373 -20.00 -10.46 -10.57
CA GLU A 373 -19.67 -11.79 -11.06
C GLU A 373 -19.40 -11.70 -12.57
N ILE A 374 -18.19 -12.05 -13.00
CA ILE A 374 -17.82 -12.06 -14.43
C ILE A 374 -18.35 -13.32 -15.11
N ASN A 375 -18.73 -13.24 -16.38
CA ASN A 375 -18.98 -14.46 -17.15
C ASN A 375 -17.63 -15.12 -17.53
N LEU A 376 -17.33 -16.29 -16.95
CA LEU A 376 -16.06 -16.98 -17.20
C LEU A 376 -15.90 -17.47 -18.65
N VAL A 377 -17.02 -17.84 -19.29
CA VAL A 377 -17.07 -18.52 -20.59
C VAL A 377 -17.69 -17.65 -21.70
N GLY A 378 -18.44 -16.60 -21.37
CA GLY A 378 -19.10 -15.72 -22.36
C GLY A 378 -18.31 -14.47 -22.76
N GLY A 379 -18.58 -13.97 -23.97
CA GLY A 379 -18.01 -12.75 -24.56
C GLY A 379 -16.99 -13.01 -25.69
N PHE A 380 -16.48 -11.94 -26.32
CA PHE A 380 -15.59 -12.03 -27.50
C PHE A 380 -14.26 -12.77 -27.24
N GLU A 381 -13.83 -12.90 -25.97
CA GLU A 381 -12.66 -13.70 -25.60
C GLU A 381 -12.86 -14.63 -24.37
N GLY A 382 -13.85 -14.38 -23.49
CA GLY A 382 -14.03 -15.11 -22.23
C GLY A 382 -12.95 -14.79 -21.19
N TYR A 383 -13.31 -14.66 -19.91
CA TYR A 383 -12.34 -14.23 -18.88
C TYR A 383 -11.21 -15.25 -18.65
N TRP A 384 -11.51 -16.55 -18.77
CA TRP A 384 -10.51 -17.60 -18.72
C TRP A 384 -9.37 -17.38 -19.74
N GLN A 385 -9.71 -17.01 -20.98
CA GLN A 385 -8.69 -16.75 -22.00
C GLN A 385 -7.81 -15.56 -21.63
N GLY A 386 -8.38 -14.52 -21.04
CA GLY A 386 -7.63 -13.40 -20.49
C GLY A 386 -6.63 -13.85 -19.42
N ALA A 387 -7.04 -14.74 -18.52
CA ALA A 387 -6.15 -15.29 -17.49
C ALA A 387 -5.00 -16.10 -18.09
N VAL A 388 -5.27 -16.95 -19.09
CA VAL A 388 -4.25 -17.71 -19.82
C VAL A 388 -3.30 -16.77 -20.59
N ASN A 389 -3.83 -15.74 -21.26
CA ASN A 389 -3.04 -14.75 -22.00
C ASN A 389 -2.08 -13.97 -21.09
N TRP A 390 -2.49 -13.68 -19.85
CA TRP A 390 -1.60 -13.08 -18.84
C TRP A 390 -0.43 -14.01 -18.51
N VAL A 391 -0.69 -15.30 -18.27
CA VAL A 391 0.38 -16.28 -18.02
C VAL A 391 1.32 -16.35 -19.23
N LEU A 392 0.78 -16.44 -20.46
CA LEU A 392 1.58 -16.46 -21.69
C LEU A 392 2.44 -15.20 -21.87
N SER A 393 1.95 -14.04 -21.41
CA SER A 393 2.71 -12.79 -21.44
C SER A 393 3.93 -12.86 -20.52
N VAL A 394 3.78 -13.46 -19.33
CA VAL A 394 4.90 -13.70 -18.40
C VAL A 394 5.91 -14.68 -19.02
N VAL A 395 5.44 -15.80 -19.61
CA VAL A 395 6.33 -16.75 -20.30
C VAL A 395 7.14 -16.05 -21.40
N LYS A 396 6.49 -15.19 -22.19
CA LYS A 396 7.14 -14.46 -23.29
C LYS A 396 8.27 -13.54 -22.79
N THR A 397 8.06 -12.84 -21.69
CA THR A 397 9.05 -11.88 -21.13
C THR A 397 10.19 -12.59 -20.39
N SER A 398 9.91 -13.72 -19.73
CA SER A 398 10.89 -14.39 -18.86
C SER A 398 11.60 -15.61 -19.48
N ARG A 399 11.25 -16.03 -20.71
CA ARG A 399 11.83 -17.22 -21.37
C ARG A 399 13.34 -17.17 -21.64
N SER A 400 13.94 -15.98 -21.67
CA SER A 400 15.36 -15.79 -22.00
C SER A 400 16.27 -15.69 -20.78
N LEU A 401 15.74 -15.98 -19.59
CA LEU A 401 16.50 -15.96 -18.34
C LEU A 401 17.31 -17.25 -18.17
N ASN A 402 18.34 -17.18 -17.33
CA ASN A 402 18.99 -18.39 -16.83
C ASN A 402 18.03 -19.15 -15.91
N ILE A 403 18.23 -20.46 -15.79
CA ILE A 403 17.46 -21.28 -14.85
C ILE A 403 17.95 -20.98 -13.44
N GLY A 404 17.04 -20.54 -12.56
CA GLY A 404 17.28 -20.43 -11.12
C GLY A 404 16.90 -21.70 -10.36
N GLN A 405 17.04 -21.67 -9.04
CA GLN A 405 16.60 -22.75 -8.17
C GLN A 405 15.61 -22.23 -7.13
N THR A 406 14.58 -23.02 -6.85
CA THR A 406 13.56 -22.73 -5.85
C THR A 406 13.34 -23.92 -4.93
N GLN A 407 13.20 -23.68 -3.63
CA GLN A 407 12.89 -24.71 -2.65
C GLN A 407 11.91 -24.21 -1.58
N GLN A 408 10.99 -25.06 -1.15
CA GLN A 408 10.22 -24.80 0.06
C GLN A 408 11.12 -25.02 1.28
N ALA A 409 11.41 -23.96 2.03
CA ALA A 409 12.26 -24.02 3.21
C ALA A 409 11.91 -22.89 4.19
N ASN A 410 12.14 -23.14 5.47
CA ASN A 410 12.06 -22.12 6.49
C ASN A 410 13.36 -21.31 6.50
N ALA A 411 13.26 -19.98 6.50
CA ALA A 411 14.41 -19.08 6.53
C ALA A 411 15.30 -19.28 7.76
N ALA A 412 14.75 -19.76 8.87
CA ALA A 412 15.49 -20.08 10.10
C ALA A 412 16.19 -21.46 10.08
N THR A 413 16.00 -22.26 9.03
CA THR A 413 16.69 -23.54 8.82
C THR A 413 17.00 -23.72 7.33
N HIS A 414 17.90 -22.87 6.82
CA HIS A 414 18.14 -22.75 5.39
C HIS A 414 18.94 -23.96 4.84
N PRO A 415 18.58 -24.53 3.67
CA PRO A 415 19.19 -25.78 3.18
C PRO A 415 20.60 -25.60 2.61
N LEU A 416 21.07 -24.37 2.38
CA LEU A 416 22.39 -24.14 1.82
C LEU A 416 23.52 -24.36 2.85
N PRO A 417 24.70 -24.83 2.41
CA PRO A 417 25.89 -24.94 3.26
C PRO A 417 26.39 -23.57 3.76
N ASP A 418 27.30 -23.62 4.74
CA ASP A 418 28.02 -22.45 5.24
C ASP A 418 28.86 -21.81 4.12
N ASP A 419 29.03 -20.49 4.17
CA ASP A 419 29.90 -19.71 3.26
C ASP A 419 29.64 -19.94 1.75
N PHE A 420 28.42 -20.31 1.37
CA PHE A 420 28.10 -20.76 0.02
C PHE A 420 27.70 -19.61 -0.93
N ALA A 421 26.99 -18.60 -0.42
CA ALA A 421 26.42 -17.52 -1.22
C ALA A 421 27.33 -16.27 -1.24
N GLN A 422 27.35 -15.55 -2.36
CA GLN A 422 28.08 -14.27 -2.47
C GLN A 422 27.18 -13.08 -2.14
N CYS A 423 25.87 -13.23 -2.30
CA CYS A 423 24.90 -12.20 -1.95
C CYS A 423 23.68 -12.79 -1.26
N PHE A 424 23.34 -12.23 -0.10
CA PHE A 424 22.06 -12.42 0.56
C PHE A 424 21.22 -11.18 0.26
N PHE A 425 20.12 -11.31 -0.47
CA PHE A 425 19.24 -10.17 -0.76
C PHE A 425 17.82 -10.59 -0.43
N SER A 426 17.19 -9.91 0.53
CA SER A 426 15.85 -10.31 0.97
C SER A 426 14.96 -9.14 1.35
N ASP A 427 13.66 -9.33 1.15
CA ASP A 427 12.57 -8.45 1.59
C ASP A 427 11.70 -9.19 2.62
N PRO A 428 12.14 -9.26 3.89
CA PRO A 428 11.49 -10.07 4.91
C PRO A 428 10.11 -9.52 5.31
N PRO A 429 9.24 -10.34 5.92
CA PRO A 429 7.95 -9.88 6.41
C PRO A 429 8.03 -8.70 7.41
N TYR A 430 7.25 -7.66 7.16
CA TYR A 430 7.24 -6.44 7.97
C TYR A 430 6.31 -6.55 9.19
N TYR A 431 6.78 -7.22 10.24
CA TYR A 431 6.15 -7.20 11.56
C TYR A 431 4.64 -7.51 11.54
N ASP A 432 3.77 -6.51 11.75
CA ASP A 432 2.30 -6.61 11.77
C ASP A 432 1.63 -6.05 10.51
N ALA A 433 2.37 -5.83 9.41
CA ALA A 433 1.83 -5.13 8.24
C ALA A 433 0.93 -6.01 7.35
N VAL A 434 1.32 -7.27 7.11
CA VAL A 434 0.66 -8.15 6.14
C VAL A 434 0.58 -9.59 6.64
N PRO A 435 -0.63 -10.20 6.70
CA PRO A 435 -0.80 -11.60 7.06
C PRO A 435 -0.66 -12.51 5.81
N TYR A 436 0.57 -12.65 5.32
CA TYR A 436 0.88 -13.29 4.03
C TYR A 436 0.28 -14.69 3.88
N ALA A 437 0.46 -15.55 4.88
CA ALA A 437 -0.03 -16.91 4.82
C ALA A 437 -1.57 -16.91 4.73
N ASP A 438 -2.26 -16.09 5.54
CA ASP A 438 -3.74 -16.05 5.61
C ASP A 438 -4.37 -15.54 4.33
N LEU A 439 -3.71 -14.58 3.68
CA LEU A 439 -4.12 -14.13 2.34
C LEU A 439 -3.87 -15.23 1.29
N SER A 440 -2.75 -15.97 1.42
CA SER A 440 -2.41 -17.06 0.51
C SER A 440 -3.36 -18.25 0.60
N ASP A 441 -4.02 -18.45 1.75
CA ASP A 441 -4.99 -19.54 1.92
C ASP A 441 -6.15 -19.45 0.93
N PHE A 442 -6.53 -18.25 0.49
CA PHE A 442 -7.53 -18.04 -0.57
C PHE A 442 -7.19 -18.80 -1.85
N PHE A 443 -5.90 -18.86 -2.21
CA PHE A 443 -5.41 -19.57 -3.40
C PHE A 443 -4.98 -21.00 -3.08
N TYR A 444 -4.33 -21.21 -1.94
CA TYR A 444 -3.84 -22.51 -1.48
C TYR A 444 -4.93 -23.59 -1.53
N VAL A 445 -6.16 -23.26 -1.11
CA VAL A 445 -7.28 -24.20 -1.12
C VAL A 445 -7.67 -24.66 -2.52
N TRP A 446 -7.50 -23.82 -3.55
CA TRP A 446 -7.77 -24.20 -4.95
C TRP A 446 -6.57 -24.93 -5.56
N LEU A 447 -5.35 -24.45 -5.30
CA LEU A 447 -4.12 -25.07 -5.80
C LEU A 447 -3.98 -26.52 -5.36
N LYS A 448 -4.23 -26.83 -4.08
CA LYS A 448 -4.14 -28.21 -3.57
C LYS A 448 -5.20 -29.16 -4.15
N ARG A 449 -6.31 -28.62 -4.70
CA ARG A 449 -7.34 -29.38 -5.42
C ARG A 449 -7.00 -29.56 -6.89
N THR A 450 -6.13 -28.70 -7.43
CA THR A 450 -5.82 -28.62 -8.86
C THR A 450 -4.52 -29.34 -9.23
N LEU A 451 -3.53 -29.28 -8.34
CA LEU A 451 -2.17 -29.77 -8.59
C LEU A 451 -1.91 -31.13 -7.95
N PRO A 452 -1.12 -32.00 -8.60
CA PRO A 452 -0.62 -33.21 -7.95
C PRO A 452 0.43 -32.84 -6.88
N PRO A 453 0.82 -33.78 -6.01
CA PRO A 453 2.00 -33.63 -5.16
C PRO A 453 3.22 -33.33 -6.04
N LEU A 454 3.69 -32.08 -6.00
CA LEU A 454 4.82 -31.63 -6.81
C LEU A 454 6.12 -32.15 -6.18
N ALA A 455 7.15 -32.41 -7.01
CA ALA A 455 8.48 -32.85 -6.57
C ALA A 455 9.23 -31.72 -5.82
N GLY A 456 8.74 -31.34 -4.63
CA GLY A 456 9.32 -30.32 -3.76
C GLY A 456 8.37 -29.22 -3.27
N ILE A 457 7.05 -29.29 -3.54
CA ILE A 457 6.06 -28.39 -2.93
C ILE A 457 4.99 -29.21 -2.23
N TYR A 458 4.81 -28.97 -0.92
CA TYR A 458 3.86 -29.69 -0.11
C TYR A 458 2.55 -28.90 0.02
N PHE A 459 1.55 -29.31 -0.77
CA PHE A 459 0.15 -28.90 -0.62
C PHE A 459 -0.65 -29.90 0.24
N THR A 460 -0.01 -30.44 1.28
CA THR A 460 -0.55 -31.56 2.08
C THR A 460 -1.38 -31.11 3.27
N ASP A 461 -1.03 -29.96 3.86
CA ASP A 461 -1.71 -29.47 5.05
C ASP A 461 -3.07 -28.84 4.73
N LYS A 462 -3.88 -28.68 5.78
CA LYS A 462 -5.20 -28.06 5.65
C LYS A 462 -5.09 -26.63 5.11
N LEU A 463 -4.15 -25.84 5.64
CA LEU A 463 -3.87 -24.44 5.29
C LEU A 463 -2.34 -24.24 5.21
N THR A 464 -1.92 -23.07 4.76
CA THR A 464 -0.50 -22.67 4.73
C THR A 464 0.13 -22.63 6.15
N PRO A 465 1.48 -22.79 6.26
CA PRO A 465 2.15 -22.87 7.55
C PRO A 465 2.10 -21.52 8.31
N LYS A 466 1.37 -21.46 9.43
CA LYS A 466 1.26 -20.26 10.29
C LYS A 466 2.21 -20.25 11.48
N LYS A 467 2.66 -21.42 11.93
CA LYS A 467 3.45 -21.52 13.18
C LYS A 467 4.84 -20.97 13.01
N GLU A 468 5.43 -21.16 11.84
CA GLU A 468 6.83 -20.82 11.56
C GLU A 468 7.00 -19.45 10.89
N GLN A 469 5.90 -18.79 10.52
CA GLN A 469 5.97 -17.44 9.94
C GLN A 469 6.51 -16.43 10.96
N ALA A 470 7.27 -15.46 10.47
CA ALA A 470 7.80 -14.34 11.25
C ALA A 470 6.92 -13.10 11.04
N ILE A 471 5.71 -13.08 11.61
CA ILE A 471 4.83 -11.89 11.67
C ILE A 471 4.25 -11.73 13.08
N VAL A 472 3.69 -10.56 13.36
CA VAL A 472 2.87 -10.31 14.56
C VAL A 472 1.41 -10.28 14.16
N TRP A 473 0.62 -11.21 14.70
CA TRP A 473 -0.80 -11.39 14.37
C TRP A 473 -1.71 -10.48 15.21
N HIS A 474 -1.33 -10.28 16.47
CA HIS A 474 -1.95 -9.39 17.44
C HIS A 474 -0.95 -8.27 17.80
N PRO A 475 -1.07 -7.06 17.22
CA PRO A 475 -0.16 -5.94 17.48
C PRO A 475 0.00 -5.54 18.96
N ASN A 476 -0.98 -5.90 19.80
CA ASN A 476 -0.96 -5.62 21.24
C ASN A 476 -0.38 -6.77 22.08
N SER A 477 -0.04 -7.92 21.49
CA SER A 477 0.52 -9.07 22.19
C SER A 477 2.03 -8.89 22.36
N ALA A 478 2.50 -8.71 23.60
CA ALA A 478 3.94 -8.62 23.86
C ALA A 478 4.68 -9.94 23.58
N GLU A 479 4.01 -11.08 23.75
CA GLU A 479 4.57 -12.41 23.51
C GLU A 479 4.89 -12.62 22.03
N GLU A 480 3.96 -12.26 21.13
CA GLU A 480 4.16 -12.42 19.68
C GLU A 480 5.26 -11.52 19.13
N LYS A 481 5.44 -10.32 19.72
CA LYS A 481 6.52 -9.42 19.36
C LYS A 481 7.89 -10.04 19.65
N LEU A 482 8.01 -10.64 20.83
CA LEU A 482 9.23 -11.35 21.22
C LEU A 482 9.46 -12.61 20.37
N GLU A 483 8.38 -13.32 20.01
CA GLU A 483 8.45 -14.46 19.11
C GLU A 483 8.91 -14.05 17.70
N PHE A 484 8.40 -12.93 17.18
CA PHE A 484 8.85 -12.34 15.92
C PHE A 484 10.35 -12.04 15.95
N GLU A 485 10.83 -11.33 16.99
CA GLU A 485 12.25 -10.98 17.14
C GLU A 485 13.14 -12.24 17.14
N LYS A 486 12.74 -13.28 17.87
CA LYS A 486 13.48 -14.56 17.92
C LYS A 486 13.53 -15.26 16.56
N LYS A 487 12.40 -15.34 15.87
CA LYS A 487 12.32 -15.99 14.54
C LYS A 487 13.12 -15.22 13.51
N MET A 488 12.98 -13.89 13.49
CA MET A 488 13.71 -13.03 12.58
C MET A 488 15.22 -13.08 12.85
N SER A 489 15.63 -13.05 14.12
CA SER A 489 17.04 -13.21 14.50
C SER A 489 17.60 -14.56 14.05
N SER A 490 16.84 -15.64 14.21
CA SER A 490 17.25 -16.98 13.74
C SER A 490 17.39 -17.04 12.21
N ALA A 491 16.45 -16.43 11.47
CA ALA A 491 16.53 -16.36 10.00
C ALA A 491 17.70 -15.48 9.52
N MET A 492 17.96 -14.38 10.19
CA MET A 492 19.10 -13.50 9.88
C MET A 492 20.43 -14.17 10.24
N ALA A 493 20.49 -15.00 11.28
CA ALA A 493 21.67 -15.77 11.66
C ALA A 493 21.97 -16.87 10.62
N GLU A 494 20.94 -17.53 10.09
CA GLU A 494 21.11 -18.42 8.94
C GLU A 494 21.60 -17.67 7.70
N GLY A 495 21.11 -16.44 7.48
CA GLY A 495 21.63 -15.55 6.44
C GLY A 495 23.13 -15.26 6.58
N CYS A 496 23.59 -14.96 7.81
CA CYS A 496 25.03 -14.82 8.10
C CYS A 496 25.80 -16.12 7.85
N ARG A 497 25.26 -17.28 8.26
CA ARG A 497 25.92 -18.59 8.11
C ARG A 497 26.16 -18.94 6.63
N ILE A 498 25.16 -18.71 5.77
CA ILE A 498 25.23 -19.08 4.35
C ILE A 498 26.00 -18.07 3.50
N LEU A 499 26.12 -16.82 3.96
CA LEU A 499 26.83 -15.77 3.23
C LEU A 499 28.33 -15.93 3.47
N SER A 500 29.12 -15.95 2.40
CA SER A 500 30.58 -15.95 2.51
C SER A 500 31.07 -14.73 3.31
N ALA A 501 32.20 -14.84 4.01
CA ALA A 501 32.79 -13.74 4.80
C ALA A 501 32.91 -12.40 4.05
N ASP A 502 33.26 -12.42 2.76
CA ASP A 502 33.37 -11.21 1.91
C ASP A 502 32.06 -10.88 1.14
N GLY A 503 31.00 -11.64 1.40
CA GLY A 503 29.70 -11.56 0.73
C GLY A 503 28.88 -10.33 1.17
N VAL A 504 27.91 -9.94 0.33
CA VAL A 504 27.06 -8.76 0.55
C VAL A 504 25.68 -9.18 1.04
N GLY A 505 25.27 -8.69 2.20
CA GLY A 505 23.87 -8.73 2.64
C GLY A 505 23.13 -7.47 2.21
N VAL A 506 21.90 -7.61 1.72
CA VAL A 506 20.97 -6.51 1.48
C VAL A 506 19.61 -6.90 2.06
N VAL A 507 19.11 -6.11 3.00
CA VAL A 507 17.78 -6.29 3.57
C VAL A 507 16.94 -5.06 3.23
N VAL A 508 15.82 -5.30 2.54
CA VAL A 508 14.83 -4.27 2.24
C VAL A 508 13.92 -4.13 3.44
N PHE A 509 13.73 -2.90 3.93
CA PHE A 509 12.83 -2.67 5.04
C PHE A 509 12.19 -1.29 4.97
N ALA A 510 10.88 -1.24 5.20
CA ALA A 510 10.12 0.00 5.34
C ALA A 510 9.00 -0.22 6.37
N HIS A 511 9.07 0.50 7.49
CA HIS A 511 8.04 0.42 8.52
C HIS A 511 7.67 1.81 9.05
N LYS A 512 6.38 2.01 9.34
CA LYS A 512 5.83 3.29 9.82
C LYS A 512 6.20 3.57 11.28
N SER A 513 6.33 2.53 12.10
CA SER A 513 6.68 2.67 13.51
C SER A 513 8.17 2.43 13.75
N THR A 514 8.73 3.22 14.66
CA THR A 514 10.09 3.06 15.20
C THR A 514 10.29 1.73 15.91
N SER A 515 9.25 1.20 16.57
CA SER A 515 9.31 -0.10 17.24
C SER A 515 9.57 -1.26 16.29
N GLY A 516 9.03 -1.20 15.05
CA GLY A 516 9.30 -2.21 14.03
C GLY A 516 10.75 -2.15 13.54
N TRP A 517 11.30 -0.94 13.39
CA TRP A 517 12.71 -0.72 13.09
C TRP A 517 13.63 -1.23 14.20
N GLU A 518 13.35 -0.88 15.45
CA GLU A 518 14.12 -1.33 16.61
C GLU A 518 14.17 -2.86 16.68
N ALA A 519 13.03 -3.54 16.53
CA ALA A 519 12.95 -5.01 16.55
C ALA A 519 13.75 -5.67 15.41
N MET A 520 13.59 -5.20 14.17
CA MET A 520 14.28 -5.76 13.01
C MET A 520 15.80 -5.52 13.09
N LEU A 521 16.21 -4.29 13.36
CA LEU A 521 17.63 -3.93 13.45
C LEU A 521 18.31 -4.65 14.61
N GLN A 522 17.66 -4.77 15.77
CA GLN A 522 18.20 -5.53 16.90
C GLN A 522 18.38 -7.00 16.53
N ALA A 523 17.38 -7.62 15.89
CA ALA A 523 17.48 -9.01 15.44
C ALA A 523 18.65 -9.23 14.47
N MET A 524 18.92 -8.27 13.58
CA MET A 524 20.07 -8.33 12.66
C MET A 524 21.41 -8.15 13.39
N VAL A 525 21.53 -7.18 14.32
CA VAL A 525 22.76 -6.99 15.11
C VAL A 525 23.06 -8.25 15.93
N ASP A 526 22.05 -8.81 16.59
CA ASP A 526 22.18 -10.02 17.41
C ASP A 526 22.57 -11.25 16.57
N ALA A 527 22.05 -11.33 15.34
CA ALA A 527 22.41 -12.36 14.36
C ALA A 527 23.83 -12.22 13.79
N GLY A 528 24.56 -11.17 14.15
CA GLY A 528 25.95 -10.97 13.71
C GLY A 528 26.10 -10.16 12.43
N TRP A 529 25.09 -9.38 12.03
CA TRP A 529 25.24 -8.44 10.91
C TRP A 529 25.91 -7.14 11.35
N THR A 530 26.81 -6.64 10.50
CA THR A 530 27.32 -5.27 10.53
C THR A 530 26.69 -4.48 9.39
N MET A 531 25.93 -3.44 9.71
CA MET A 531 25.29 -2.57 8.71
C MET A 531 26.31 -1.56 8.20
N THR A 532 26.67 -1.58 6.92
CA THR A 532 27.70 -0.71 6.35
C THR A 532 27.13 0.46 5.53
N GLY A 533 25.83 0.43 5.22
CA GLY A 533 25.18 1.48 4.45
C GLY A 533 23.67 1.34 4.42
N SER A 534 22.96 2.42 4.10
CA SER A 534 21.52 2.40 3.85
C SER A 534 21.17 3.29 2.68
N TRP A 535 20.42 2.75 1.73
CA TRP A 535 20.05 3.44 0.49
C TRP A 535 18.53 3.55 0.38
N PRO A 536 17.95 4.76 0.36
CA PRO A 536 16.55 4.94 0.04
C PRO A 536 16.37 4.80 -1.47
N ILE A 537 15.46 3.91 -1.87
CA ILE A 537 15.13 3.69 -3.28
C ILE A 537 13.61 3.83 -3.43
N ASP A 538 13.18 4.68 -4.37
CA ASP A 538 11.78 4.82 -4.75
C ASP A 538 11.27 3.51 -5.37
N THR A 539 10.43 2.79 -4.64
CA THR A 539 9.88 1.49 -5.05
C THR A 539 8.38 1.55 -5.33
N GLU A 540 7.71 2.64 -4.96
CA GLU A 540 6.25 2.78 -5.02
C GLU A 540 5.75 3.48 -6.30
N MET A 541 4.57 3.08 -6.77
CA MET A 541 3.92 3.76 -7.89
C MET A 541 3.52 5.18 -7.48
N GLY A 542 3.92 6.20 -8.25
CA GLY A 542 3.62 7.62 -7.97
C GLY A 542 2.12 7.97 -7.85
N ASN A 543 1.22 7.05 -8.23
CA ASN A 543 -0.23 7.18 -8.07
C ASN A 543 -0.76 6.72 -6.70
N ARG A 544 0.03 6.08 -5.83
CA ARG A 544 -0.40 5.85 -4.44
C ARG A 544 -0.44 7.18 -3.71
N MET A 545 -1.54 7.41 -2.98
CA MET A 545 -1.94 8.66 -2.34
C MET A 545 -0.82 9.35 -1.56
N ASN A 546 -0.09 10.26 -2.22
CA ASN A 546 0.61 11.34 -1.55
C ASN A 546 -0.45 12.37 -1.13
N ALA A 547 -1.08 12.16 0.01
CA ALA A 547 -1.87 13.22 0.62
C ALA A 547 -0.92 14.37 0.95
N MET A 548 -1.18 15.54 0.35
CA MET A 548 -0.37 16.75 0.50
C MET A 548 -0.24 17.09 2.00
N GLY A 549 0.95 16.86 2.58
CA GLY A 549 1.26 17.16 3.99
C GLY A 549 1.42 15.97 4.95
N THR A 550 1.37 14.72 4.48
CA THR A 550 1.75 13.54 5.28
C THR A 550 3.09 12.97 4.83
N ALA A 551 4.03 12.78 5.76
CA ALA A 551 5.25 12.01 5.53
C ALA A 551 4.92 10.51 5.41
N SER A 552 4.46 10.07 4.25
CA SER A 552 4.53 8.65 3.89
C SER A 552 5.91 8.37 3.31
N LEU A 553 6.59 7.32 3.77
CA LEU A 553 7.79 6.80 3.11
C LEU A 553 7.43 6.46 1.67
N ALA A 554 7.88 7.28 0.71
CA ALA A 554 7.78 7.01 -0.72
C ALA A 554 8.80 5.95 -1.17
N SER A 555 9.79 5.71 -0.31
CA SER A 555 11.02 4.98 -0.59
C SER A 555 11.18 3.79 0.35
N SER A 556 11.61 2.64 -0.17
CA SER A 556 12.08 1.51 0.63
C SER A 556 13.55 1.68 0.96
N ILE A 557 13.96 1.37 2.18
CA ILE A 557 15.36 1.47 2.59
C ILE A 557 16.03 0.12 2.39
N HIS A 558 17.15 0.14 1.67
CA HIS A 558 17.99 -1.02 1.41
C HIS A 558 19.19 -0.96 2.34
N LEU A 559 19.17 -1.77 3.40
CA LEU A 559 20.27 -1.89 4.36
C LEU A 559 21.34 -2.80 3.77
N VAL A 560 22.53 -2.25 3.54
CA VAL A 560 23.70 -3.01 3.10
C VAL A 560 24.43 -3.52 4.34
N CYS A 561 24.67 -4.82 4.41
CA CYS A 561 25.19 -5.50 5.57
C CYS A 561 26.33 -6.46 5.21
N ARG A 562 27.18 -6.76 6.18
CA ARG A 562 28.26 -7.75 6.10
C ARG A 562 28.22 -8.67 7.31
N PRO A 563 28.64 -9.94 7.21
CA PRO A 563 28.87 -10.78 8.38
C PRO A 563 29.92 -10.15 9.30
N ARG A 564 29.70 -10.19 10.61
CA ARG A 564 30.65 -9.68 11.59
C ARG A 564 31.84 -10.64 11.70
N ASN A 565 33.03 -10.14 11.38
CA ASN A 565 34.25 -10.96 11.36
C ASN A 565 34.87 -11.20 12.75
N LYS A 566 34.51 -10.42 13.77
CA LYS A 566 35.10 -10.50 15.12
C LYS A 566 34.10 -10.20 16.23
N GLU A 567 34.17 -10.96 17.32
CA GLU A 567 33.45 -10.67 18.56
C GLU A 567 34.29 -9.74 19.46
N GLU A 568 34.38 -8.47 19.06
CA GLU A 568 35.01 -7.42 19.87
C GLU A 568 33.93 -6.65 20.66
N ILE A 569 34.23 -6.30 21.92
CA ILE A 569 33.38 -5.46 22.77
C ILE A 569 33.76 -3.99 22.54
N GLY A 570 32.77 -3.15 22.21
CA GLY A 570 32.99 -1.73 21.96
C GLY A 570 32.93 -0.88 23.24
N ASP A 571 33.75 0.17 23.33
CA ASP A 571 33.61 1.22 24.36
C ASP A 571 32.60 2.28 23.87
N TRP A 572 31.58 2.54 24.69
CA TRP A 572 30.56 3.56 24.43
C TRP A 572 31.13 4.95 24.13
N ARG A 573 32.27 5.31 24.73
CA ARG A 573 32.92 6.61 24.49
C ARG A 573 33.45 6.75 23.07
N ASP A 574 33.99 5.66 22.53
CA ASP A 574 34.52 5.65 21.17
C ASP A 574 33.39 5.70 20.15
N VAL A 575 32.32 4.92 20.38
CA VAL A 575 31.10 4.93 19.54
C VAL A 575 30.48 6.33 19.47
N LEU A 576 30.32 7.00 20.62
CA LEU A 576 29.78 8.36 20.67
C LEU A 576 30.68 9.40 20.02
N LYS A 577 31.99 9.22 20.08
CA LYS A 577 32.96 10.15 19.47
C LYS A 577 32.96 10.05 17.94
N GLU A 578 32.81 8.83 17.42
CA GLU A 578 32.84 8.54 15.99
C GLU A 578 31.52 8.90 15.28
N LEU A 579 30.38 8.73 15.95
CA LEU A 579 29.05 8.94 15.36
C LEU A 579 28.88 10.31 14.64
N PRO A 580 29.16 11.47 15.28
CA PRO A 580 29.02 12.75 14.60
C PRO A 580 29.92 12.90 13.37
N GLN A 581 31.13 12.33 13.42
CA GLN A 581 32.10 12.42 12.32
C GLN A 581 31.58 11.63 11.10
N ARG A 582 31.09 10.40 11.33
CA ARG A 582 30.54 9.56 10.28
C ARG A 582 29.32 10.17 9.61
N ILE A 583 28.41 10.76 10.39
CA ILE A 583 27.23 11.44 9.86
C ILE A 583 27.62 12.67 9.02
N HIS A 584 28.57 13.48 9.49
CA HIS A 584 29.07 14.65 8.78
C HIS A 584 29.75 14.29 7.45
N GLU A 585 30.45 13.15 7.38
CA GLU A 585 31.04 12.65 6.13
C GLU A 585 29.99 12.16 5.12
N TRP A 586 28.91 11.54 5.61
CA TRP A 586 27.91 10.89 4.74
C TRP A 586 26.83 11.83 4.22
N MET A 587 26.34 12.76 5.06
CA MET A 587 25.20 13.61 4.73
C MET A 587 25.43 14.53 3.50
N PRO A 588 26.60 15.17 3.31
CA PRO A 588 26.87 15.98 2.12
C PRO A 588 26.84 15.16 0.83
N ARG A 589 27.29 13.90 0.89
CA ARG A 589 27.23 12.98 -0.24
C ARG A 589 25.79 12.69 -0.63
N LEU A 590 24.94 12.36 0.33
CA LEU A 590 23.51 12.12 0.10
C LEU A 590 22.84 13.31 -0.60
N ALA A 591 23.09 14.52 -0.11
CA ALA A 591 22.56 15.73 -0.74
C ALA A 591 23.07 15.95 -2.16
N SER A 592 24.35 15.63 -2.45
CA SER A 592 24.90 15.71 -3.81
C SER A 592 24.29 14.69 -4.78
N GLU A 593 23.80 13.56 -4.25
CA GLU A 593 23.12 12.50 -4.99
C GLU A 593 21.59 12.71 -5.03
N GLY A 594 21.09 13.83 -4.50
CA GLY A 594 19.67 14.21 -4.52
C GLY A 594 18.81 13.60 -3.42
N VAL A 595 19.40 12.89 -2.45
CA VAL A 595 18.71 12.32 -1.29
C VAL A 595 18.61 13.40 -0.20
N VAL A 596 17.38 13.86 0.07
CA VAL A 596 17.10 14.97 1.02
C VAL A 596 15.88 14.67 1.90
N GLY A 597 15.67 15.47 2.95
CA GLY A 597 14.49 15.36 3.82
C GLY A 597 14.47 14.06 4.62
N ALA A 598 13.28 13.47 4.82
CA ALA A 598 13.11 12.23 5.58
C ALA A 598 14.00 11.09 5.07
N ASP A 599 14.14 10.93 3.76
CA ASP A 599 14.93 9.86 3.15
C ASP A 599 16.42 9.98 3.48
N ALA A 600 16.94 11.21 3.60
CA ALA A 600 18.32 11.45 4.04
C ALA A 600 18.53 11.02 5.50
N ILE A 601 17.53 11.21 6.37
CA ILE A 601 17.60 10.76 7.77
C ILE A 601 17.73 9.24 7.83
N PHE A 602 16.93 8.51 7.06
CA PHE A 602 16.99 7.05 7.04
C PHE A 602 18.22 6.51 6.28
N ALA A 603 18.72 7.24 5.28
CA ALA A 603 19.97 6.93 4.57
C ALA A 603 21.23 7.09 5.45
N CYS A 604 21.10 7.79 6.58
CA CYS A 604 22.16 7.89 7.59
C CYS A 604 22.13 6.75 8.62
N LEU A 605 21.05 5.96 8.71
CA LEU A 605 20.97 4.87 9.68
C LEU A 605 22.03 3.80 9.44
N GLY A 606 22.25 3.36 8.20
CA GLY A 606 23.24 2.31 7.92
C GLY A 606 24.65 2.69 8.36
N PRO A 607 25.22 3.83 7.90
CA PRO A 607 26.54 4.28 8.33
C PRO A 607 26.65 4.55 9.83
N ALA A 608 25.58 5.02 10.49
CA ALA A 608 25.57 5.15 11.93
C ALA A 608 25.64 3.77 12.61
N LEU A 609 24.76 2.86 12.20
CA LEU A 609 24.69 1.50 12.73
C LEU A 609 25.99 0.74 12.50
N GLU A 610 26.80 1.05 11.49
CA GLU A 610 28.13 0.46 11.29
C GLU A 610 29.01 0.55 12.53
N ILE A 611 29.01 1.71 13.18
CA ILE A 611 29.85 2.02 14.34
C ILE A 611 29.45 1.16 15.55
N PHE A 612 28.15 0.85 15.66
CA PHE A 612 27.59 0.07 16.76
C PHE A 612 27.60 -1.44 16.47
N SER A 613 27.15 -1.84 15.28
CA SER A 613 26.91 -3.24 14.89
C SER A 613 28.17 -4.04 14.55
N ARG A 614 29.31 -3.36 14.35
CA ARG A 614 30.64 -4.01 14.20
C ARG A 614 31.11 -4.70 15.48
N TYR A 615 30.60 -4.29 16.64
CA TYR A 615 30.89 -4.92 17.93
C TYR A 615 29.84 -5.99 18.26
N SER A 616 30.20 -6.99 19.07
CA SER A 616 29.24 -7.96 19.60
C SER A 616 28.20 -7.27 20.49
N HIS A 617 28.68 -6.36 21.32
CA HIS A 617 27.90 -5.45 22.14
C HIS A 617 28.78 -4.27 22.56
N VAL A 618 28.14 -3.20 23.03
CA VAL A 618 28.82 -1.97 23.46
C VAL A 618 28.56 -1.75 24.94
N GLU A 619 29.62 -1.47 25.70
CA GLU A 619 29.55 -1.26 27.15
C GLU A 619 29.96 0.17 27.54
N LYS A 620 29.31 0.69 28.58
CA LYS A 620 29.77 1.90 29.27
C LYS A 620 30.96 1.56 30.16
N ALA A 621 31.70 2.57 30.60
CA ALA A 621 32.79 2.40 31.58
C ALA A 621 32.35 1.76 32.92
N SER A 622 31.04 1.73 33.21
CA SER A 622 30.45 1.02 34.35
C SER A 622 30.27 -0.49 34.14
N GLY A 623 30.51 -1.01 32.93
CA GLY A 623 30.19 -2.39 32.52
C GLY A 623 28.72 -2.60 32.14
N GLU A 624 27.93 -1.53 32.06
CA GLU A 624 26.53 -1.59 31.62
C GLU A 624 26.46 -1.64 30.09
N GLN A 625 25.76 -2.63 29.53
CA GLN A 625 25.53 -2.75 28.09
C GLN A 625 24.58 -1.65 27.61
N VAL A 626 24.93 -1.00 26.50
CA VAL A 626 24.10 -0.02 25.82
C VAL A 626 23.15 -0.73 24.87
N THR A 627 21.85 -0.43 24.95
CA THR A 627 20.87 -1.03 24.03
C THR A 627 20.86 -0.30 22.70
N LEU A 628 20.45 -0.98 21.61
CA LEU A 628 20.28 -0.34 20.30
C LEU A 628 19.27 0.80 20.37
N LYS A 629 18.23 0.66 21.18
CA LYS A 629 17.23 1.70 21.41
C LYS A 629 17.87 2.98 21.94
N ASP A 630 18.71 2.87 22.97
CA ASP A 630 19.42 4.02 23.52
C ASP A 630 20.34 4.63 22.46
N TYR A 631 21.06 3.81 21.70
CA TYR A 631 21.94 4.28 20.63
C TYR A 631 21.20 5.04 19.54
N LEU A 632 20.04 4.54 19.10
CA LEU A 632 19.24 5.19 18.06
C LEU A 632 18.82 6.61 18.48
N GLU A 633 18.51 6.87 19.76
CA GLU A 633 18.23 8.23 20.23
C GLU A 633 19.40 9.20 19.95
N TYR A 634 20.65 8.75 20.13
CA TYR A 634 21.84 9.53 19.78
C TYR A 634 22.01 9.68 18.27
N VAL A 635 21.68 8.65 17.47
CA VAL A 635 21.72 8.73 16.00
C VAL A 635 20.75 9.79 15.50
N TRP A 636 19.49 9.77 15.97
CA TRP A 636 18.49 10.76 15.60
C TRP A 636 18.92 12.17 15.99
N ALA A 637 19.55 12.34 17.16
CA ALA A 637 20.09 13.62 17.59
C ALA A 637 21.24 14.10 16.70
N ALA A 638 22.20 13.23 16.37
CA ALA A 638 23.34 13.56 15.51
C ALA A 638 22.87 13.94 14.10
N VAL A 639 21.98 13.15 13.51
CA VAL A 639 21.40 13.42 12.19
C VAL A 639 20.61 14.72 12.18
N SER A 640 19.78 14.97 13.20
CA SER A 640 18.99 16.21 13.28
C SER A 640 19.89 17.44 13.40
N LYS A 641 20.99 17.33 14.15
CA LYS A 641 21.97 18.42 14.29
C LYS A 641 22.70 18.71 12.97
N GLU A 642 23.06 17.67 12.22
CA GLU A 642 23.73 17.83 10.92
C GLU A 642 22.77 18.32 9.83
N ALA A 643 21.53 17.84 9.81
CA ALA A 643 20.50 18.38 8.92
C ALA A 643 20.28 19.89 9.18
N LEU A 644 20.27 20.31 10.45
CA LEU A 644 20.22 21.73 10.81
C LEU A 644 21.44 22.52 10.33
N SER A 645 22.67 21.99 10.44
CA SER A 645 23.86 22.68 9.95
C SER A 645 23.80 22.88 8.42
N MET A 646 23.22 21.93 7.69
CA MET A 646 23.00 22.04 6.25
C MET A 646 21.90 23.03 5.87
N ILE A 647 20.83 23.13 6.66
CA ILE A 647 19.80 24.17 6.47
C ILE A 647 20.39 25.56 6.75
N PHE A 648 21.32 25.66 7.70
CA PHE A 648 21.93 26.91 8.16
C PHE A 648 23.45 26.95 7.89
N THR A 649 23.85 26.89 6.63
CA THR A 649 25.26 26.84 6.17
C THR A 649 26.19 27.94 6.71
N ASP A 650 25.66 29.03 7.27
CA ASP A 650 26.42 30.20 7.78
C ASP A 650 26.06 30.59 9.23
N ALA A 651 25.51 29.68 10.04
CA ALA A 651 25.19 29.96 11.44
C ALA A 651 25.48 28.77 12.34
N ASP A 652 25.99 29.05 13.53
CA ASP A 652 25.95 28.09 14.62
C ASP A 652 24.47 27.82 14.93
N ALA A 653 23.93 26.67 14.50
CA ALA A 653 22.52 26.31 14.65
C ALA A 653 22.05 26.31 16.11
N THR A 654 22.99 26.37 17.06
CA THR A 654 22.80 26.57 18.50
C THR A 654 22.24 27.95 18.88
N GLY A 655 22.31 28.95 17.99
CA GLY A 655 21.84 30.32 18.25
C GLY A 655 20.34 30.58 18.05
N PHE A 656 19.58 29.58 17.61
CA PHE A 656 18.12 29.64 17.40
C PHE A 656 17.35 28.95 18.53
N GLU A 657 16.17 29.49 18.85
CA GLU A 657 15.28 28.96 19.89
C GLU A 657 14.70 27.57 19.52
N GLU A 658 14.18 26.84 20.52
CA GLU A 658 13.64 25.48 20.36
C GLU A 658 12.53 25.39 19.30
N ASP A 659 11.67 26.40 19.19
CA ASP A 659 10.55 26.44 18.25
C ASP A 659 10.99 26.63 16.79
N ALA A 660 11.99 27.48 16.56
CA ALA A 660 12.59 27.72 15.26
C ALA A 660 13.31 26.47 14.72
N ARG A 661 14.12 25.82 15.57
CA ARG A 661 14.83 24.58 15.22
C ARG A 661 13.86 23.45 14.92
N LEU A 662 12.82 23.28 15.74
CA LEU A 662 11.82 22.26 15.55
C LEU A 662 10.99 22.50 14.27
N THR A 663 10.55 23.73 14.01
CA THR A 663 9.77 24.07 12.81
C THR A 663 10.57 23.82 11.53
N ALA A 664 11.84 24.23 11.50
CA ALA A 664 12.71 24.00 10.34
C ALA A 664 12.91 22.50 10.08
N MET A 665 13.24 21.72 11.10
CA MET A 665 13.39 20.27 10.96
C MET A 665 12.09 19.57 10.56
N TRP A 666 10.96 20.02 11.09
CA TRP A 666 9.64 19.46 10.77
C TRP A 666 9.29 19.66 9.29
N LEU A 667 9.48 20.89 8.78
CA LEU A 667 9.24 21.20 7.38
C LEU A 667 10.25 20.50 6.45
N TRP A 668 11.52 20.43 6.86
CA TRP A 668 12.55 19.70 6.12
C TRP A 668 12.22 18.21 6.01
N THR A 669 11.76 17.58 7.08
CA THR A 669 11.31 16.17 7.08
C THR A 669 10.13 15.97 6.10
N LEU A 670 9.22 16.95 5.99
CA LEU A 670 8.06 16.89 5.09
C LEU A 670 8.38 17.24 3.62
N SER A 671 9.49 17.92 3.34
CA SER A 671 9.86 18.39 2.00
C SER A 671 10.27 17.28 1.02
N ALA A 672 10.47 16.04 1.49
CA ALA A 672 10.82 14.87 0.69
C ALA A 672 9.74 14.42 -0.32
N GLY A 673 8.55 15.03 -0.33
CA GLY A 673 7.41 14.60 -1.15
C GLY A 673 7.03 15.50 -2.34
N THR A 674 7.80 16.56 -2.65
CA THR A 674 7.47 17.46 -3.78
C THR A 674 8.45 17.26 -4.95
N PRO A 675 8.14 16.40 -5.93
CA PRO A 675 8.80 16.46 -7.22
C PRO A 675 8.43 17.78 -7.92
N ASP A 676 9.37 18.36 -8.68
CA ASP A 676 9.10 19.46 -9.61
C ASP A 676 7.95 19.06 -10.54
N THR A 677 6.79 19.67 -10.36
CA THR A 677 5.58 19.33 -11.11
C THR A 677 5.61 19.97 -12.50
N THR A 678 5.99 19.19 -13.50
CA THR A 678 5.35 19.31 -14.82
C THR A 678 3.86 19.03 -14.65
N THR A 679 3.05 19.94 -15.18
CA THR A 679 1.60 19.97 -15.09
C THR A 679 0.98 18.73 -15.74
N ASP A 680 0.50 17.79 -14.93
CA ASP A 680 -0.43 16.76 -15.40
C ASP A 680 -1.74 16.82 -14.60
N ASN A 681 -2.85 17.00 -15.32
CA ASN A 681 -4.19 17.16 -14.77
C ASN A 681 -4.84 15.77 -14.63
N SER A 682 -4.75 15.15 -13.46
CA SER A 682 -5.57 13.98 -13.12
C SER A 682 -6.45 14.31 -11.91
N GLU A 683 -7.78 14.19 -12.11
CA GLU A 683 -8.79 14.37 -11.08
C GLU A 683 -8.64 13.31 -9.95
N PRO A 684 -8.88 13.67 -8.68
CA PRO A 684 -8.80 12.72 -7.57
C PRO A 684 -10.00 11.76 -7.58
N GLU A 685 -9.74 10.45 -7.65
CA GLU A 685 -10.75 9.43 -7.39
C GLU A 685 -11.22 9.48 -5.93
N PRO A 686 -12.50 9.16 -5.64
CA PRO A 686 -13.05 9.28 -4.30
C PRO A 686 -12.50 8.20 -3.35
N GLU A 687 -11.86 8.67 -2.27
CA GLU A 687 -11.38 7.87 -1.15
C GLU A 687 -12.47 6.92 -0.61
N ALA A 688 -12.12 5.65 -0.47
CA ALA A 688 -12.84 4.74 0.41
C ALA A 688 -12.22 4.87 1.80
N ASP A 689 -12.80 5.77 2.60
CA ASP A 689 -12.52 5.95 4.03
C ASP A 689 -12.55 4.60 4.77
N ASP A 690 -11.48 4.33 5.53
CA ASP A 690 -11.46 3.35 6.59
C ASP A 690 -12.31 3.86 7.76
N ASP A 691 -13.29 3.06 8.17
CA ASP A 691 -14.18 3.39 9.27
C ASP A 691 -13.46 3.21 10.62
N GLU A 692 -12.84 4.29 11.10
CA GLU A 692 -12.47 4.43 12.52
C GLU A 692 -13.74 4.56 13.39
N GLU A 693 -13.98 3.58 14.26
CA GLU A 693 -14.86 3.71 15.41
C GLU A 693 -14.22 4.63 16.46
N THR A 694 -14.36 5.94 16.33
CA THR A 694 -14.46 6.85 17.49
C THR A 694 -15.35 8.06 17.17
N SER A 695 -16.26 8.36 18.08
CA SER A 695 -17.20 9.48 18.00
C SER A 695 -16.51 10.81 18.30
N SER A 696 -16.14 11.57 17.26
CA SER A 696 -16.10 13.04 17.32
C SER A 696 -16.08 13.63 15.91
N LYS A 697 -16.89 14.66 15.66
CA LYS A 697 -16.91 15.40 14.37
C LYS A 697 -15.51 15.98 14.10
N SER A 698 -14.72 15.36 13.23
CA SER A 698 -13.46 15.95 12.76
C SER A 698 -13.72 16.77 11.50
N THR A 699 -13.59 18.09 11.63
CA THR A 699 -13.40 19.02 10.52
C THR A 699 -12.24 18.54 9.65
N LYS A 700 -12.38 18.56 8.31
CA LYS A 700 -11.27 18.28 7.37
C LYS A 700 -10.06 19.15 7.77
N THR A 701 -8.99 18.50 8.22
CA THR A 701 -7.84 19.17 8.83
C THR A 701 -6.68 19.17 7.83
N SER A 702 -6.33 20.32 7.25
CA SER A 702 -5.12 20.48 6.45
C SER A 702 -3.91 20.60 7.38
N GLY A 703 -2.86 19.80 7.28
CA GLY A 703 -1.73 19.99 8.19
C GLY A 703 -0.47 19.18 7.93
N TYR A 704 0.64 19.78 8.31
CA TYR A 704 2.00 19.23 8.39
C TYR A 704 2.06 18.17 9.51
N VAL A 705 1.73 16.91 9.22
CA VAL A 705 1.57 15.84 10.23
C VAL A 705 2.75 14.87 10.22
N LEU A 706 3.27 14.55 11.40
CA LEU A 706 4.23 13.48 11.66
C LEU A 706 3.65 12.49 12.69
N GLU A 707 4.19 11.27 12.73
CA GLU A 707 3.92 10.33 13.82
C GLU A 707 4.51 10.87 15.14
N PHE A 708 3.83 10.62 16.27
CA PHE A 708 4.17 11.25 17.54
C PHE A 708 5.54 10.82 18.08
N ASP A 709 5.92 9.54 17.98
CA ASP A 709 7.24 9.08 18.43
C ASP A 709 8.37 9.64 17.57
N ALA A 710 8.21 9.69 16.25
CA ALA A 710 9.14 10.35 15.34
C ALA A 710 9.29 11.84 15.66
N ALA A 711 8.18 12.56 15.81
CA ALA A 711 8.19 13.97 16.20
C ALA A 711 8.84 14.19 17.58
N ARG A 712 8.61 13.28 18.54
CA ARG A 712 9.20 13.31 19.87
C ARG A 712 10.70 13.08 19.84
N LYS A 713 11.18 12.09 19.07
CA LYS A 713 12.59 11.79 18.90
C LYS A 713 13.34 12.93 18.21
N ILE A 714 12.75 13.53 17.16
CA ILE A 714 13.29 14.76 16.53
C ILE A 714 13.37 15.89 17.56
N ALA A 715 12.30 16.14 18.32
CA ALA A 715 12.29 17.20 19.33
C ALA A 715 13.35 16.97 20.42
N GLN A 716 13.47 15.75 20.95
CA GLN A 716 14.48 15.38 21.93
C GLN A 716 15.90 15.57 21.38
N GLY A 717 16.16 15.14 20.15
CA GLY A 717 17.47 15.31 19.49
C GLY A 717 17.89 16.76 19.31
N LEU A 718 16.92 17.67 19.23
CA LEU A 718 17.13 19.12 19.14
C LEU A 718 17.18 19.81 20.51
N GLY A 719 17.00 19.07 21.61
CA GLY A 719 16.84 19.63 22.96
C GLY A 719 15.56 20.45 23.12
N ALA A 720 14.50 20.12 22.37
CA ALA A 720 13.20 20.76 22.43
C ALA A 720 12.18 19.87 23.14
N HIS A 721 11.37 20.45 24.03
CA HIS A 721 10.34 19.72 24.75
C HIS A 721 8.95 19.98 24.15
N LEU A 722 8.37 18.98 23.49
CA LEU A 722 7.03 19.08 22.86
C LEU A 722 5.94 19.56 23.82
N GLU A 723 6.04 19.21 25.10
CA GLU A 723 5.09 19.61 26.14
C GLU A 723 5.05 21.13 26.39
N ASN A 724 6.16 21.82 26.11
CA ASN A 724 6.32 23.26 26.26
C ASN A 724 5.88 24.03 24.99
N LEU A 725 5.73 23.33 23.85
CA LEU A 725 5.44 23.91 22.53
C LEU A 725 3.99 23.70 22.08
N ARG A 726 3.03 23.68 23.01
CA ARG A 726 1.58 23.48 22.73
C ARG A 726 0.95 24.54 21.83
N THR A 727 1.62 25.68 21.66
CA THR A 727 1.18 26.81 20.81
C THR A 727 1.68 26.69 19.37
N LEU A 728 2.54 25.70 19.11
CA LEU A 728 3.13 25.38 17.81
C LEU A 728 2.66 24.01 17.32
N ILE A 729 2.43 23.06 18.23
CA ILE A 729 2.16 21.65 17.90
C ILE A 729 0.87 21.18 18.58
N GLN A 730 0.07 20.44 17.81
CA GLN A 730 -1.11 19.73 18.28
C GLN A 730 -0.85 18.22 18.25
N VAL A 731 -0.94 17.56 19.41
CA VAL A 731 -0.84 16.10 19.53
C VAL A 731 -2.23 15.48 19.66
N LYS A 732 -2.56 14.49 18.83
CA LYS A 732 -3.81 13.74 18.88
C LYS A 732 -3.54 12.26 18.63
N GLY A 733 -3.60 11.45 19.69
CA GLY A 733 -3.32 10.01 19.60
C GLY A 733 -1.85 9.73 19.26
N ASP A 734 -1.64 8.95 18.20
CA ASP A 734 -0.35 8.56 17.63
C ASP A 734 0.23 9.60 16.65
N LYS A 735 -0.43 10.75 16.47
CA LYS A 735 -0.03 11.77 15.49
C LYS A 735 0.25 13.12 16.16
N ALA A 736 1.29 13.79 15.66
CA ALA A 736 1.62 15.16 16.00
C ALA A 736 1.51 16.05 14.75
N ARG A 737 0.94 17.23 14.90
CA ARG A 737 0.69 18.18 13.81
C ARG A 737 1.34 19.51 14.13
N LEU A 738 2.20 19.99 13.22
CA LEU A 738 2.68 21.36 13.24
C LEU A 738 1.55 22.29 12.75
N LEU A 739 1.21 23.30 13.57
CA LEU A 739 0.11 24.21 13.28
C LEU A 739 0.45 25.13 12.10
N PRO A 740 -0.43 25.26 11.09
CA PRO A 740 -0.31 26.26 10.04
C PRO A 740 -0.16 27.67 10.62
N VAL A 741 0.55 28.55 9.90
CA VAL A 741 0.84 29.92 10.39
C VAL A 741 -0.44 30.69 10.70
N SER A 742 -1.50 30.48 9.91
CA SER A 742 -2.83 31.08 10.15
C SER A 742 -3.49 30.64 11.47
N GLU A 743 -3.27 29.39 11.91
CA GLU A 743 -3.82 28.86 13.17
C GLU A 743 -3.06 29.38 14.39
N ARG A 744 -1.86 29.94 14.21
CA ARG A 744 -1.07 30.58 15.27
C ARG A 744 -1.49 32.02 15.56
N ALA A 745 -2.34 32.63 14.72
CA ALA A 745 -2.77 34.03 14.88
C ALA A 745 -3.38 34.36 16.26
N PRO A 746 -4.27 33.52 16.85
CA PRO A 746 -4.84 33.81 18.19
C PRO A 746 -3.80 33.81 19.32
N TYR A 747 -2.69 33.07 19.16
CA TYR A 747 -1.58 33.08 20.10
C TYR A 747 -0.70 34.32 19.93
N LEU A 748 -0.40 34.68 18.69
CA LEU A 748 0.54 35.77 18.34
C LEU A 748 -0.06 37.17 18.50
N PHE A 749 -1.40 37.31 18.41
CA PHE A 749 -2.11 38.59 18.46
C PHE A 749 -3.21 38.66 19.55
N GLY A 750 -3.51 37.55 20.24
CA GLY A 750 -4.55 37.48 21.27
C GLY A 750 -5.94 37.06 20.75
N LYS A 751 -6.81 36.59 21.66
CA LYS A 751 -8.06 35.84 21.34
C LYS A 751 -9.11 36.61 20.53
N ASP A 752 -9.08 37.94 20.47
CA ASP A 752 -10.10 38.76 19.79
C ASP A 752 -9.60 39.44 18.49
N GLN A 753 -8.34 39.23 18.10
CA GLN A 753 -7.71 39.91 16.96
C GLN A 753 -6.95 38.90 16.09
N GLY A 754 -7.60 37.83 15.60
CA GLY A 754 -6.86 36.70 15.01
C GLY A 754 -7.54 35.87 13.91
N LYS A 755 -8.48 36.40 13.11
CA LYS A 755 -8.96 35.68 11.90
C LYS A 755 -8.11 36.02 10.67
N ALA A 756 -7.23 35.10 10.27
CA ALA A 756 -6.57 35.14 8.95
C ALA A 756 -7.62 35.16 7.82
N PRO A 757 -7.34 35.81 6.66
CA PRO A 757 -8.31 35.92 5.58
C PRO A 757 -8.70 34.54 5.04
N THR A 758 -9.99 34.22 5.04
CA THR A 758 -10.54 33.02 4.40
C THR A 758 -10.51 33.18 2.87
N LYS A 759 -10.19 32.08 2.16
CA LYS A 759 -10.08 31.97 0.69
C LYS A 759 -11.03 32.91 -0.06
N ARG A 760 -10.48 33.82 -0.88
CA ARG A 760 -11.24 34.44 -1.99
C ARG A 760 -11.77 33.31 -2.88
N LYS A 761 -13.08 33.06 -2.87
CA LYS A 761 -13.73 32.31 -3.95
C LYS A 761 -13.35 33.01 -5.26
N LYS A 762 -12.73 32.29 -6.21
CA LYS A 762 -12.67 32.75 -7.60
C LYS A 762 -14.11 33.04 -8.02
N LYS A 763 -14.48 34.32 -8.15
CA LYS A 763 -15.64 34.69 -8.96
C LYS A 763 -15.36 34.13 -10.34
N GLU A 764 -16.26 33.31 -10.85
CA GLU A 764 -16.31 33.02 -12.29
C GLU A 764 -16.18 34.35 -13.02
N VAL A 765 -15.28 34.40 -14.00
CA VAL A 765 -15.25 35.50 -14.96
C VAL A 765 -16.54 35.38 -15.76
N GLN A 766 -17.61 36.03 -15.29
CA GLN A 766 -18.74 36.35 -16.14
C GLN A 766 -18.20 37.27 -17.23
N GLN A 767 -18.26 36.77 -18.46
CA GLN A 767 -17.95 37.49 -19.68
C GLN A 767 -18.82 38.76 -19.71
N LEU A 768 -18.25 39.91 -19.39
CA LEU A 768 -18.93 41.20 -19.44
C LEU A 768 -19.19 41.56 -20.91
N THR A 769 -20.46 41.74 -21.25
CA THR A 769 -20.89 42.32 -22.52
C THR A 769 -20.48 43.80 -22.61
N LEU A 770 -20.04 44.22 -23.80
CA LEU A 770 -19.31 45.46 -24.15
C LEU A 770 -20.03 46.81 -23.88
N PHE A 771 -21.07 46.89 -23.05
CA PHE A 771 -21.75 48.16 -22.76
C PHE A 771 -22.31 48.22 -21.33
N THR A 772 -21.44 48.50 -20.36
CA THR A 772 -21.85 49.00 -19.03
C THR A 772 -20.78 49.97 -18.48
N LEU A 773 -21.19 51.20 -18.20
CA LEU A 773 -20.38 52.26 -17.58
C LEU A 773 -20.10 51.93 -16.09
N PRO A 774 -18.99 52.42 -15.50
CA PRO A 774 -18.58 52.04 -14.15
C PRO A 774 -19.42 52.76 -13.09
N GLY A 775 -20.13 51.99 -12.28
CA GLY A 775 -20.71 52.41 -11.00
C GLY A 775 -19.81 51.95 -9.85
N SER A 776 -19.70 52.80 -8.83
CA SER A 776 -18.87 52.71 -7.63
C SER A 776 -18.79 51.33 -6.96
N ASP A 777 -17.56 50.85 -6.75
CA ASP A 777 -17.26 49.75 -5.83
C ASP A 777 -17.51 50.18 -4.38
N GLU A 778 -18.46 49.54 -3.71
CA GLU A 778 -18.56 49.53 -2.24
C GLU A 778 -17.62 48.46 -1.69
N GLU A 779 -16.58 48.89 -0.97
CA GLU A 779 -15.70 48.02 -0.18
C GLU A 779 -16.44 47.51 1.06
N GLU A 780 -16.70 46.20 1.14
CA GLU A 780 -17.05 45.55 2.41
C GLU A 780 -15.81 45.54 3.33
N SER A 781 -15.83 46.40 4.35
CA SER A 781 -14.80 46.50 5.38
C SER A 781 -14.83 45.29 6.31
N THR A 782 -13.75 44.51 6.32
CA THR A 782 -13.47 43.60 7.44
C THR A 782 -13.03 44.43 8.63
N ASP A 783 -13.91 44.58 9.61
CA ASP A 783 -13.66 45.28 10.86
C ASP A 783 -12.51 44.62 11.64
N TRP A 784 -11.35 45.24 11.57
CA TRP A 784 -10.23 45.02 12.48
C TRP A 784 -9.62 46.39 12.74
N GLY A 785 -9.78 46.88 13.97
CA GLY A 785 -9.24 48.17 14.40
C GLY A 785 -7.76 48.37 14.08
N GLU A 786 -7.39 49.63 13.85
CA GLU A 786 -6.02 50.12 13.79
C GLU A 786 -5.33 49.90 15.14
N THR A 787 -4.79 48.71 15.37
CA THR A 787 -3.95 48.49 16.55
C THR A 787 -2.65 47.81 16.17
N ALA A 788 -1.57 48.42 16.65
CA ALA A 788 -0.19 47.95 16.55
C ALA A 788 -0.04 46.55 17.15
N VAL A 789 1.05 45.86 16.84
CA VAL A 789 1.42 44.61 17.49
C VAL A 789 1.66 44.92 18.98
N GLU A 790 0.64 44.74 19.85
CA GLU A 790 0.73 45.09 21.28
C GLU A 790 1.79 44.26 22.03
N LYS A 791 2.21 43.12 21.46
CA LYS A 791 3.24 42.26 22.04
C LYS A 791 4.17 41.67 20.97
N LEU A 792 5.43 42.06 21.03
CA LEU A 792 6.50 41.46 20.23
C LEU A 792 6.59 39.95 20.51
N GLY A 793 6.66 39.15 19.45
CA GLY A 793 6.87 37.70 19.54
C GLY A 793 8.07 37.36 20.41
N ASN A 794 7.92 36.34 21.26
CA ASN A 794 8.95 35.97 22.24
C ASN A 794 10.19 35.38 21.56
N THR A 795 10.01 34.73 20.40
CA THR A 795 11.07 34.06 19.64
C THR A 795 11.24 34.69 18.25
N VAL A 796 12.35 34.38 17.58
CA VAL A 796 12.56 34.79 16.18
C VAL A 796 11.48 34.21 15.26
N LEU A 797 11.04 32.96 15.50
CA LEU A 797 9.97 32.32 14.73
C LEU A 797 8.63 33.05 14.89
N ASP A 798 8.26 33.41 16.12
CA ASP A 798 7.03 34.17 16.39
C ASP A 798 7.01 35.48 15.61
N ARG A 799 8.14 36.21 15.58
CA ARG A 799 8.27 37.47 14.84
C ARG A 799 8.13 37.27 13.33
N ILE A 800 8.65 36.17 12.78
CA ILE A 800 8.48 35.82 11.35
C ILE A 800 7.01 35.51 11.06
N HIS A 801 6.38 34.69 11.88
CA HIS A 801 4.96 34.35 11.69
C HIS A 801 4.04 35.57 11.85
N GLN A 802 4.33 36.47 12.79
CA GLN A 802 3.66 37.78 12.90
C GLN A 802 3.82 38.59 11.61
N SER A 803 5.03 38.65 11.05
CA SER A 803 5.32 39.33 9.78
C SER A 803 4.56 38.71 8.59
N MET A 804 4.52 37.37 8.52
CA MET A 804 3.78 36.62 7.49
C MET A 804 2.27 36.90 7.56
N ILE A 805 1.69 36.93 8.77
CA ILE A 805 0.27 37.23 8.98
C ILE A 805 -0.05 38.69 8.63
N LEU A 806 0.81 39.65 9.03
CA LEU A 806 0.65 41.06 8.66
C LEU A 806 0.72 41.28 7.14
N PHE A 807 1.63 40.57 6.46
CA PHE A 807 1.70 40.55 5.01
C PHE A 807 0.45 39.94 4.37
N ALA A 808 -0.01 38.79 4.88
CA ALA A 808 -1.23 38.11 4.42
C ALA A 808 -2.48 38.99 4.55
N ALA A 809 -2.56 39.80 5.61
CA ALA A 809 -3.64 40.74 5.87
C ALA A 809 -3.52 42.05 5.05
N GLY A 810 -2.51 42.21 4.19
CA GLY A 810 -2.31 43.39 3.35
C GLY A 810 -1.84 44.65 4.09
N ARG A 811 -1.42 44.54 5.36
CA ARG A 811 -1.08 45.69 6.23
C ARG A 811 0.38 46.13 6.06
N SER A 812 0.70 46.67 4.89
CA SER A 812 2.08 47.04 4.53
C SER A 812 2.71 48.07 5.49
N GLU A 813 1.94 49.04 5.99
CA GLU A 813 2.44 50.04 6.96
C GLU A 813 2.70 49.43 8.34
N ALA A 814 1.81 48.57 8.85
CA ALA A 814 2.01 47.89 10.13
C ALA A 814 3.22 46.93 10.07
N LEU A 815 3.39 46.22 8.95
CA LEU A 815 4.57 45.38 8.71
C LEU A 815 5.86 46.22 8.65
N LYS A 816 5.81 47.41 8.04
CA LYS A 816 6.97 48.32 7.97
C LYS A 816 7.35 48.84 9.36
N ARG A 817 6.38 49.28 10.17
CA ARG A 817 6.63 49.67 11.57
C ARG A 817 7.22 48.50 12.37
N PHE A 818 6.66 47.30 12.23
CA PHE A 818 7.16 46.11 12.92
C PHE A 818 8.60 45.74 12.53
N LEU A 819 8.96 45.85 11.25
CA LEU A 819 10.32 45.53 10.79
C LEU A 819 11.34 46.62 11.10
N VAL A 820 10.94 47.90 11.05
CA VAL A 820 11.86 49.06 11.14
C VAL A 820 11.83 49.72 12.52
N GLU A 821 10.65 50.07 13.02
CA GLU A 821 10.48 50.82 14.28
C GLU A 821 10.61 49.90 15.50
N ASP A 822 10.05 48.69 15.44
CA ASP A 822 10.18 47.69 16.53
C ASP A 822 11.50 46.90 16.45
N GLY A 823 12.37 47.22 15.49
CA GLY A 823 13.74 46.69 15.38
C GLY A 823 13.86 45.22 14.98
N VAL A 824 12.77 44.55 14.61
CA VAL A 824 12.77 43.12 14.25
C VAL A 824 13.64 42.83 13.02
N GLY A 825 13.60 43.71 12.01
CA GLY A 825 14.39 43.59 10.79
C GLY A 825 15.88 43.82 10.97
N ALA A 826 16.33 44.35 12.12
CA ALA A 826 17.74 44.51 12.43
C ALA A 826 18.41 43.19 12.90
N ASP A 827 17.63 42.20 13.33
CA ASP A 827 18.16 40.89 13.73
C ASP A 827 18.51 40.06 12.48
N GLN A 828 19.80 39.80 12.27
CA GLN A 828 20.25 38.97 11.15
C GLN A 828 19.68 37.54 11.21
N ARG A 829 19.35 37.03 12.40
CA ARG A 829 18.74 35.70 12.58
C ARG A 829 17.34 35.65 12.00
N PHE A 830 16.59 36.75 12.04
CA PHE A 830 15.25 36.86 11.43
C PHE A 830 15.31 36.58 9.93
N TRP A 831 16.20 37.26 9.20
CA TRP A 831 16.31 37.10 7.75
C TRP A 831 16.86 35.73 7.35
N LYS A 832 17.81 35.18 8.11
CA LYS A 832 18.34 33.83 7.88
C LYS A 832 17.26 32.76 8.07
N LEU A 833 16.49 32.83 9.15
CA LEU A 833 15.39 31.89 9.40
C LEU A 833 14.26 32.06 8.38
N ALA A 834 13.93 33.28 7.96
CA ALA A 834 12.94 33.52 6.90
C ALA A 834 13.39 32.93 5.56
N GLN A 835 14.67 33.06 5.20
CA GLN A 835 15.27 32.44 4.01
C GLN A 835 15.18 30.91 4.06
N ALA A 836 15.53 30.31 5.22
CA ALA A 836 15.43 28.87 5.42
C ALA A 836 13.97 28.38 5.32
N LEU A 837 13.03 29.02 6.04
CA LEU A 837 11.61 28.66 5.97
C LEU A 837 11.03 28.83 4.56
N SER A 838 11.46 29.85 3.82
CA SER A 838 11.11 30.02 2.40
C SER A 838 11.57 28.83 1.55
N ALA A 839 12.77 28.30 1.78
CA ALA A 839 13.25 27.11 1.06
C ALA A 839 12.50 25.82 1.47
N LEU A 840 12.00 25.76 2.71
CA LEU A 840 11.37 24.56 3.29
C LEU A 840 9.85 24.47 3.08
N TYR A 841 9.14 25.59 2.93
CA TYR A 841 7.70 25.56 2.67
C TYR A 841 7.38 25.02 1.26
N PRO A 842 6.42 24.08 1.12
CA PRO A 842 6.06 23.53 -0.18
C PRO A 842 5.58 24.61 -1.16
N ASN A 843 5.95 24.45 -2.44
CA ASN A 843 5.52 25.34 -3.52
C ASN A 843 3.98 25.35 -3.63
N GLY A 844 3.39 26.53 -3.81
CA GLY A 844 1.93 26.71 -3.94
C GLY A 844 1.16 26.84 -2.62
N THR A 845 1.84 26.77 -1.46
CA THR A 845 1.23 27.06 -0.15
C THR A 845 1.11 28.56 0.11
N ASP A 846 0.13 28.94 0.95
CA ASP A 846 -0.03 30.33 1.37
C ASP A 846 1.18 30.80 2.22
N GLU A 847 1.72 29.91 3.06
CA GLU A 847 2.92 30.17 3.87
C GLU A 847 4.15 30.50 3.02
N LYS A 848 4.42 29.73 1.95
CA LYS A 848 5.50 30.02 1.00
C LYS A 848 5.37 31.42 0.39
N ARG A 849 4.16 31.77 -0.06
CA ARG A 849 3.88 33.11 -0.61
C ARG A 849 4.07 34.21 0.43
N TRP A 850 3.67 33.98 1.68
CA TRP A 850 3.77 34.97 2.74
C TRP A 850 5.23 35.22 3.16
N VAL A 851 6.03 34.17 3.34
CA VAL A 851 7.46 34.33 3.69
C VAL A 851 8.26 34.96 2.56
N ASP A 852 8.00 34.59 1.29
CA ASP A 852 8.64 35.22 0.13
C ASP A 852 8.25 36.70 0.01
N GLY A 853 6.99 37.03 0.34
CA GLY A 853 6.52 38.41 0.42
C GLY A 853 7.23 39.24 1.49
N VAL A 854 7.52 38.66 2.65
CA VAL A 854 8.32 39.30 3.71
C VAL A 854 9.78 39.46 3.28
N LEU A 855 10.39 38.44 2.67
CA LEU A 855 11.76 38.49 2.16
C LEU A 855 11.95 39.55 1.06
N ALA A 856 10.96 39.74 0.19
CA ALA A 856 10.99 40.77 -0.85
C ALA A 856 11.09 42.20 -0.25
N ARG A 857 10.57 42.41 0.96
CA ARG A 857 10.65 43.70 1.67
C ARG A 857 12.03 44.00 2.23
N LYS A 858 12.91 42.99 2.39
CA LYS A 858 14.29 43.17 2.86
C LYS A 858 15.05 44.20 2.03
N LYS A 859 15.06 44.01 0.70
CA LYS A 859 15.72 44.92 -0.25
C LYS A 859 15.09 46.32 -0.29
N GLY A 860 13.76 46.40 -0.14
CA GLY A 860 13.02 47.66 -0.19
C GLY A 860 13.14 48.51 1.08
N LEU A 861 13.52 47.91 2.21
CA LEU A 861 13.65 48.59 3.51
C LEU A 861 15.11 48.79 3.96
N GLY A 862 16.09 48.28 3.21
CA GLY A 862 17.52 48.58 3.40
C GLY A 862 18.25 47.71 4.43
N PHE A 863 17.81 46.46 4.63
CA PHE A 863 18.38 45.50 5.60
C PHE A 863 19.30 44.43 4.97
#